data_AF-A0A1F9N9D3-F1
#
_entry.id   AF-A0A1F9N9D3-F1
#
_cell.length_a   1.000
_cell.length_b   1.000
_cell.length_c   1.000
_cell.angle_alpha   90.00
_cell.angle_beta   90.00
_cell.angle_gamma   90.00
#
_symmetry.space_group_name_H-M   'P 1'
#
loop_
_entity.id
_entity.type
_entity.pdbx_description
1 polymer ?
#
loop_
_entity_poly.entity_id
_entity_poly.type
_entity_poly.pdbx_seq_one_letter_code
_entity_poly.pdbx_strand_id
1 'polypeptide(L)'
;MEPKIGVGCPNGTFCSPVGICVQCVCDDECNTSSKPECDVVGGVCVPAGFCREPSDCVPTQSCDRIDHRCAPHCADDGGCVKGDYCDPADNVCRCDPDAFEANESRTSARWLPVPERNAEPVLLELTLCEDDIDWYSLTLERGDHIQITAHTESDLQGNLTLYGADGIANLATGTVSQFPQALELNINTDDTYYLHVSRIFSFGDYSLEIVRSTGVVCDEGGQNNSANTATVINDPAVPVALGCIRTSGELTGYHAIECVDSMRLCPLDIDYYIIHVPAGSEAVATVGNYPDQNIDLVLYGPFEPSQAATETVYFDSSVTSGDEETVYGGTRVPAKFLLRVSESFGYDTPYDLHVEVRPIGGTVCIEDIYDTQTESPEPFDTTGYNDRFADASGIALEPSIPRDLDLTMCVTDLDWFVLGANTGGVLDGLGAGQRVSAEILNVSTQPTDLLVFIGTNPQSVANALQSGNPQTQSVQLPTNGELVYVAVAAKSSVEEPVNYTLRFELEPPPACNLDTLGDLSADSRNDTPAAAAPLLFPPWPSSAEDPAHTYPAGDTEELSSCVGDADWYTIEMGEYTGVNVDITYTIGTGELGLAVYDSTVASATLPEADIPTTGQLDLSTNNNTGAQSVRAEAGEDTVYIVVYNRGDWPVSAYDLTVEITPAGCIDDALEDNDTAATATPVILHLSPTTAGREEAKLTGLLVCETDVDWYSVPLQQLDLLEVTVNYDPSQGNTNLFLFRPDGGGSSLASDYDNSNTGVMSFSYRLPSTSAQGDYLIKLDPGTSPDHENEYDMEFVIHRDCLDDRFGPATYRWPTELTLPDDNLEYGSMQLCDNEDWFAVSTQTSTSVSVCSRFDHYAADIDVQVFDTYPELGTTTPIADSRTKNNFEELTLNAVAGTTYYVRLYLDFRSPGDITYGLWIVDRPGGCPDMCADHVVNGDETDVDCGGAECAKCAIGYACDEASDCASNNCSGGICQ
;
A
#
# COMPACT_ATOMS: atom_id res chain seq x y z
N MET A 1 59.64 9.97 9.20
CA MET A 1 60.02 9.46 7.86
C MET A 1 59.14 10.19 6.87
N GLU A 2 59.68 10.65 5.74
CA GLU A 2 58.88 11.32 4.70
C GLU A 2 57.73 10.42 4.19
N PRO A 3 56.55 10.97 3.85
CA PRO A 3 55.43 10.20 3.32
C PRO A 3 55.73 9.79 1.87
N LYS A 4 55.54 8.51 1.56
CA LYS A 4 55.66 8.01 0.19
C LYS A 4 54.40 8.38 -0.59
N ILE A 5 54.62 9.08 -1.70
CA ILE A 5 53.68 9.38 -2.78
C ILE A 5 52.93 8.11 -3.18
N GLY A 6 51.60 8.21 -3.24
CA GLY A 6 50.67 7.14 -3.58
C GLY A 6 50.79 6.70 -5.04
N VAL A 7 50.93 5.38 -5.24
CA VAL A 7 50.60 4.68 -6.50
C VAL A 7 50.39 3.20 -6.12
N GLY A 8 49.14 2.78 -5.88
CA GLY A 8 48.89 1.35 -5.64
C GLY A 8 47.51 0.95 -5.11
N CYS A 9 46.71 1.87 -4.56
CA CYS A 9 45.37 1.54 -4.09
C CYS A 9 44.36 1.55 -5.25
N PRO A 10 43.42 0.60 -5.31
CA PRO A 10 42.32 0.59 -6.28
C PRO A 10 41.49 1.89 -6.23
N ASN A 11 40.83 2.24 -7.34
CA ASN A 11 39.92 3.40 -7.39
C ASN A 11 38.91 3.35 -6.24
N GLY A 12 38.76 4.48 -5.52
CA GLY A 12 37.87 4.59 -4.36
C GLY A 12 38.48 4.17 -3.01
N THR A 13 39.81 3.99 -2.91
CA THR A 13 40.50 3.70 -1.65
C THR A 13 41.77 4.52 -1.46
N PHE A 14 42.12 4.83 -0.21
CA PHE A 14 43.18 5.75 0.19
C PHE A 14 44.28 5.00 0.97
N CYS A 15 45.49 5.56 0.98
CA CYS A 15 46.62 4.93 1.66
C CYS A 15 46.69 5.44 3.10
N SER A 16 46.43 4.58 4.08
CA SER A 16 46.54 4.92 5.50
C SER A 16 47.98 5.30 5.91
N PRO A 17 48.17 6.00 7.03
CA PRO A 17 49.50 6.35 7.55
C PRO A 17 50.44 5.15 7.80
N VAL A 18 49.89 3.94 7.90
CA VAL A 18 50.64 2.69 8.08
C VAL A 18 50.85 1.90 6.76
N GLY A 19 50.40 2.43 5.62
CA GLY A 19 50.72 1.92 4.29
C GLY A 19 49.82 0.79 3.77
N ILE A 20 48.59 0.69 4.29
CA ILE A 20 47.53 -0.21 3.78
C ILE A 20 46.40 0.62 3.12
N CYS A 21 45.75 0.05 2.10
CA CYS A 21 44.62 0.68 1.43
C CYS A 21 43.35 0.55 2.27
N VAL A 22 42.68 1.68 2.51
CA VAL A 22 41.50 1.86 3.37
C VAL A 22 40.43 2.64 2.60
N GLN A 23 39.14 2.56 2.98
CA GLN A 23 38.09 3.32 2.30
C GLN A 23 38.16 4.82 2.59
N CYS A 24 38.67 5.21 3.75
CA CYS A 24 38.84 6.60 4.14
C CYS A 24 39.98 6.75 5.17
N VAL A 25 40.53 7.95 5.27
CA VAL A 25 41.41 8.44 6.34
C VAL A 25 40.91 9.76 6.95
N CYS A 26 39.85 10.34 6.40
CA CYS A 26 39.09 11.47 6.91
C CYS A 26 37.67 11.45 6.35
N ASP A 27 36.75 12.19 6.98
CA ASP A 27 35.30 12.14 6.68
C ASP A 27 34.97 12.57 5.25
N ASP A 28 35.72 13.52 4.68
CA ASP A 28 35.57 14.01 3.31
C ASP A 28 35.75 12.92 2.22
N GLU A 29 36.30 11.77 2.59
CA GLU A 29 36.54 10.64 1.69
C GLU A 29 35.37 9.64 1.66
N CYS A 30 34.34 9.85 2.48
CA CYS A 30 33.13 9.05 2.56
C CYS A 30 31.96 9.67 1.77
N ASN A 31 31.11 8.85 1.14
CA ASN A 31 30.09 9.27 0.17
C ASN A 31 29.08 10.30 0.74
N THR A 32 28.74 11.33 -0.03
CA THR A 32 27.98 12.52 0.40
C THR A 32 26.46 12.32 0.54
N SER A 33 25.90 11.15 0.17
CA SER A 33 24.45 10.90 0.16
C SER A 33 23.87 10.29 1.45
N SER A 34 24.69 9.83 2.39
CA SER A 34 24.23 9.14 3.63
C SER A 34 24.88 9.66 4.93
N LYS A 35 25.61 10.78 4.87
CA LYS A 35 26.44 11.33 5.96
C LYS A 35 27.27 10.28 6.76
N PRO A 36 28.02 9.37 6.13
CA PRO A 36 28.95 8.50 6.82
C PRO A 36 30.19 9.27 7.34
N GLU A 37 30.62 8.99 8.57
CA GLU A 37 31.87 9.45 9.17
C GLU A 37 33.00 8.47 8.84
N CYS A 38 34.24 8.95 8.78
CA CYS A 38 35.38 8.08 8.61
C CYS A 38 35.87 7.55 9.93
N ASP A 39 35.75 6.23 10.09
CA ASP A 39 36.44 5.56 11.16
C ASP A 39 37.93 5.46 10.84
N VAL A 40 38.70 6.44 11.29
CA VAL A 40 40.14 6.54 11.02
C VAL A 40 40.95 5.36 11.59
N VAL A 41 40.40 4.63 12.57
CA VAL A 41 41.04 3.45 13.16
C VAL A 41 40.75 2.21 12.32
N GLY A 42 39.50 2.03 11.88
CA GLY A 42 39.06 0.94 11.02
C GLY A 42 39.41 1.13 9.54
N GLY A 43 39.63 2.37 9.11
CA GLY A 43 39.82 2.75 7.71
C GLY A 43 38.58 2.51 6.85
N VAL A 44 37.38 2.67 7.42
CA VAL A 44 36.09 2.40 6.75
C VAL A 44 35.10 3.53 7.01
N CYS A 45 34.23 3.79 6.04
CA CYS A 45 33.15 4.76 6.20
C CYS A 45 32.01 4.11 7.00
N VAL A 46 31.62 4.72 8.11
CA VAL A 46 30.60 4.23 9.05
C VAL A 46 29.45 5.24 9.17
N PRO A 47 28.23 4.86 9.57
CA PRO A 47 27.15 5.82 9.78
C PRO A 47 27.50 6.89 10.83
N ALA A 48 26.94 8.10 10.73
CA ALA A 48 27.10 9.13 11.76
C ALA A 48 26.65 8.64 13.14
N GLY A 49 27.42 8.94 14.19
CA GLY A 49 27.17 8.46 15.56
C GLY A 49 27.65 7.01 15.83
N PHE A 50 28.54 6.48 14.98
CA PHE A 50 29.15 5.17 15.16
C PHE A 50 30.11 5.16 16.37
N CYS A 51 29.98 4.15 17.22
CA CYS A 51 30.85 3.93 18.36
C CYS A 51 31.53 2.55 18.31
N ARG A 52 32.73 2.43 18.89
CA ARG A 52 33.46 1.16 19.05
C ARG A 52 33.59 0.77 20.52
N GLU A 53 33.76 1.74 21.39
CA GLU A 53 33.98 1.55 22.82
C GLU A 53 33.17 2.55 23.64
N PRO A 54 32.91 2.27 24.93
CA PRO A 54 32.09 3.16 25.77
C PRO A 54 32.61 4.60 25.85
N SER A 55 33.92 4.83 25.64
CA SER A 55 34.50 6.18 25.61
C SER A 55 34.12 7.00 24.39
N ASP A 56 33.56 6.38 23.35
CA ASP A 56 33.03 7.08 22.18
C ASP A 56 31.64 7.68 22.47
N CYS A 57 31.04 7.33 23.62
CA CYS A 57 29.72 7.79 24.05
C CYS A 57 29.81 8.77 25.23
N VAL A 58 28.73 9.53 25.44
CA VAL A 58 28.62 10.40 26.62
C VAL A 58 28.54 9.56 27.91
N PRO A 59 28.89 10.10 29.10
CA PRO A 59 29.02 9.31 30.33
C PRO A 59 27.76 8.56 30.80
N THR A 60 26.58 8.95 30.34
CA THR A 60 25.29 8.29 30.62
C THR A 60 24.92 7.21 29.60
N GLN A 61 25.79 6.97 28.62
CA GLN A 61 25.59 6.03 27.54
C GLN A 61 26.77 5.07 27.44
N SER A 62 26.53 3.95 26.78
CA SER A 62 27.56 3.01 26.40
C SER A 62 27.36 2.61 24.95
N CYS A 63 28.42 2.16 24.32
CA CYS A 63 28.38 1.79 22.92
C CYS A 63 27.71 0.42 22.76
N ASP A 64 26.56 0.35 22.08
CA ASP A 64 25.95 -0.93 21.72
C ASP A 64 26.88 -1.67 20.75
N ARG A 65 27.35 -2.86 21.13
CA ARG A 65 28.28 -3.64 20.31
C ARG A 65 27.66 -4.27 19.05
N ILE A 66 26.33 -4.30 18.95
CA ILE A 66 25.57 -4.86 17.82
C ILE A 66 25.27 -3.75 16.82
N ASP A 67 24.63 -2.68 17.29
CA ASP A 67 24.19 -1.58 16.42
C ASP A 67 25.25 -0.50 16.22
N HIS A 68 26.32 -0.55 17.02
CA HIS A 68 27.42 0.41 17.02
C HIS A 68 26.95 1.86 17.20
N ARG A 69 25.94 2.05 18.06
CA ARG A 69 25.40 3.36 18.44
C ARG A 69 25.41 3.52 19.95
N CYS A 70 25.51 4.77 20.40
CA CYS A 70 25.45 5.06 21.83
C CYS A 70 24.02 4.90 22.34
N ALA A 71 23.84 4.00 23.31
CA ALA A 71 22.57 3.70 23.95
C ALA A 71 22.66 3.99 25.47
N PRO A 72 21.53 4.22 26.16
CA PRO A 72 21.52 4.47 27.61
C PRO A 72 22.30 3.40 28.38
N HIS A 73 23.19 3.85 29.27
CA HIS A 73 24.00 2.96 30.09
C HIS A 73 23.17 2.37 31.23
N CYS A 74 23.19 1.05 31.39
CA CYS A 74 22.63 0.36 32.53
C CYS A 74 23.75 -0.16 33.45
N ALA A 75 23.56 -0.04 34.77
CA ALA A 75 24.50 -0.57 35.75
C ALA A 75 24.14 -2.01 36.19
N ASP A 76 22.85 -2.32 36.15
CA ASP A 76 22.22 -3.60 36.40
C ASP A 76 20.83 -3.61 35.74
N ASP A 77 20.14 -4.75 35.78
CA ASP A 77 18.81 -4.92 35.19
C ASP A 77 17.77 -3.95 35.78
N GLY A 78 17.99 -3.42 36.99
CA GLY A 78 17.09 -2.44 37.61
C GLY A 78 17.17 -1.04 36.98
N GLY A 79 18.18 -0.79 36.12
CA GLY A 79 18.29 0.40 35.29
C GLY A 79 17.57 0.28 33.94
N CYS A 80 17.01 -0.88 33.62
CA CYS A 80 16.29 -1.13 32.38
C CYS A 80 14.77 -1.13 32.58
N VAL A 81 14.01 -0.98 31.50
CA VAL A 81 12.55 -1.13 31.53
C VAL A 81 12.18 -2.59 31.83
N LYS A 82 10.97 -2.83 32.33
CA LYS A 82 10.50 -4.19 32.64
C LYS A 82 10.48 -5.01 31.34
N GLY A 83 11.10 -6.18 31.35
CA GLY A 83 11.29 -7.01 30.14
C GLY A 83 12.68 -6.91 29.52
N ASP A 84 13.52 -5.97 29.96
CA ASP A 84 14.90 -5.84 29.50
C ASP A 84 15.91 -6.33 30.55
N TYR A 85 17.07 -6.80 30.08
CA TYR A 85 18.25 -7.07 30.90
C TYR A 85 19.41 -6.16 30.51
N CYS A 86 20.31 -5.92 31.45
CA CYS A 86 21.52 -5.16 31.17
C CYS A 86 22.62 -6.09 30.63
N ASP A 87 23.00 -5.95 29.34
CA ASP A 87 24.06 -6.77 28.77
C ASP A 87 25.41 -6.41 29.41
N PRO A 88 26.06 -7.31 30.16
CA PRO A 88 27.28 -6.98 30.91
C PRO A 88 28.50 -6.74 30.00
N ALA A 89 28.40 -7.03 28.70
CA ALA A 89 29.50 -6.84 27.76
C ALA A 89 29.67 -5.37 27.34
N ASP A 90 28.56 -4.66 27.19
CA ASP A 90 28.52 -3.27 26.75
C ASP A 90 27.66 -2.37 27.65
N ASN A 91 26.99 -2.90 28.67
CA ASN A 91 26.15 -2.17 29.61
C ASN A 91 25.03 -1.38 28.93
N VAL A 92 24.38 -2.00 27.95
CA VAL A 92 23.21 -1.49 27.24
C VAL A 92 22.01 -2.39 27.57
N CYS A 93 20.85 -1.79 27.81
CA CYS A 93 19.60 -2.54 28.01
C CYS A 93 19.22 -3.25 26.72
N ARG A 94 18.95 -4.55 26.81
CA ARG A 94 18.44 -5.36 25.71
C ARG A 94 17.18 -6.04 26.17
N CYS A 95 16.23 -6.19 25.26
CA CYS A 95 15.06 -7.02 25.51
C CYS A 95 15.51 -8.43 25.94
N ASP A 96 14.97 -8.91 27.07
CA ASP A 96 15.16 -10.26 27.59
C ASP A 96 14.03 -11.14 27.02
N PRO A 97 14.32 -12.04 26.06
CA PRO A 97 13.30 -12.92 25.52
C PRO A 97 12.69 -13.75 26.64
N ASP A 98 11.38 -13.92 26.62
CA ASP A 98 10.72 -14.60 27.72
C ASP A 98 10.97 -16.12 27.73
N ALA A 99 10.51 -16.80 28.78
CA ALA A 99 10.79 -18.22 28.98
C ALA A 99 10.07 -19.16 27.99
N PHE A 100 9.17 -18.64 27.14
CA PHE A 100 8.41 -19.40 26.16
C PHE A 100 9.11 -19.49 24.81
N GLU A 101 10.20 -18.75 24.63
CA GLU A 101 11.01 -18.73 23.42
C GLU A 101 11.78 -20.04 23.19
N ALA A 102 11.92 -20.52 21.95
CA ALA A 102 11.48 -19.94 20.68
C ALA A 102 9.99 -20.23 20.36
N ASN A 103 9.20 -19.22 19.99
CA ASN A 103 7.76 -19.35 19.68
C ASN A 103 7.29 -18.53 18.45
N GLU A 104 8.19 -18.18 17.53
CA GLU A 104 8.00 -17.15 16.49
C GLU A 104 7.15 -17.58 15.28
N SER A 105 6.61 -18.80 15.32
CA SER A 105 5.81 -19.38 14.26
C SER A 105 4.77 -20.33 14.83
N ARG A 106 3.68 -20.55 14.09
CA ARG A 106 2.69 -21.57 14.44
C ARG A 106 3.30 -22.96 14.70
N THR A 107 4.40 -23.33 14.01
CA THR A 107 5.07 -24.62 14.22
C THR A 107 5.96 -24.68 15.45
N SER A 108 6.43 -23.53 15.94
CA SER A 108 7.16 -23.37 17.20
C SER A 108 6.24 -22.98 18.36
N ALA A 109 4.93 -22.83 18.11
CA ALA A 109 3.97 -22.32 19.08
C ALA A 109 4.07 -23.01 20.43
N ARG A 110 4.20 -22.22 21.50
CA ARG A 110 4.45 -22.74 22.83
C ARG A 110 3.14 -23.05 23.56
N TRP A 111 3.09 -24.16 24.28
CA TRP A 111 1.90 -24.51 25.05
C TRP A 111 1.62 -23.52 26.17
N LEU A 112 0.44 -22.90 26.14
CA LEU A 112 -0.01 -21.92 27.11
C LEU A 112 -0.93 -22.58 28.15
N PRO A 113 -0.65 -22.44 29.45
CA PRO A 113 -1.48 -23.03 30.49
C PRO A 113 -2.83 -22.31 30.60
N VAL A 114 -3.92 -23.04 30.39
CA VAL A 114 -5.29 -22.54 30.55
C VAL A 114 -5.84 -22.97 31.93
N PRO A 115 -6.50 -22.09 32.70
CA PRO A 115 -7.09 -22.46 33.98
C PRO A 115 -8.18 -23.53 33.83
N GLU A 116 -8.51 -24.22 34.92
CA GLU A 116 -9.74 -25.01 34.99
C GLU A 116 -10.98 -24.08 34.90
N ARG A 117 -12.11 -24.61 34.42
CA ARG A 117 -13.35 -23.83 34.27
C ARG A 117 -13.77 -23.17 35.58
N ASN A 118 -13.97 -21.86 35.53
CA ASN A 118 -14.36 -21.01 36.66
C ASN A 118 -13.35 -21.00 37.82
N ALA A 119 -12.09 -21.35 37.56
CA ALA A 119 -10.98 -21.13 38.50
C ALA A 119 -10.49 -19.68 38.43
N GLU A 120 -9.56 -19.33 39.32
CA GLU A 120 -8.89 -18.02 39.27
C GLU A 120 -8.16 -17.81 37.93
N PRO A 121 -8.11 -16.57 37.40
CA PRO A 121 -7.40 -16.27 36.16
C PRO A 121 -5.93 -16.67 36.21
N VAL A 122 -5.40 -17.12 35.08
CA VAL A 122 -3.95 -17.30 34.90
C VAL A 122 -3.39 -15.98 34.38
N LEU A 123 -2.41 -15.43 35.09
CA LEU A 123 -1.63 -14.28 34.67
C LEU A 123 -0.21 -14.72 34.31
N LEU A 124 0.21 -14.44 33.09
CA LEU A 124 1.58 -14.70 32.61
C LEU A 124 2.21 -13.36 32.27
N GLU A 125 3.42 -13.12 32.77
CA GLU A 125 4.25 -11.98 32.36
C GLU A 125 5.20 -12.47 31.26
N LEU A 126 5.19 -11.77 30.14
CA LEU A 126 5.80 -12.14 28.86
C LEU A 126 6.48 -10.91 28.26
N THR A 127 7.25 -11.10 27.20
CA THR A 127 8.01 -10.01 26.58
C THR A 127 8.04 -10.20 25.08
N LEU A 128 7.76 -9.13 24.33
CA LEU A 128 7.76 -9.15 22.88
C LEU A 128 8.87 -8.21 22.39
N CYS A 129 9.99 -8.79 21.95
CA CYS A 129 11.19 -8.07 21.56
C CYS A 129 11.12 -7.48 20.15
N GLU A 130 12.21 -6.81 19.72
CA GLU A 130 12.32 -6.30 18.35
C GLU A 130 12.27 -7.46 17.34
N ASP A 131 11.33 -7.36 16.38
CA ASP A 131 10.98 -8.40 15.40
C ASP A 131 10.42 -9.72 15.93
N ASP A 132 10.07 -9.75 17.22
CA ASP A 132 9.45 -10.90 17.86
C ASP A 132 7.94 -11.00 17.56
N ILE A 133 7.44 -12.23 17.48
CA ILE A 133 6.05 -12.57 17.21
C ILE A 133 5.69 -13.83 18.02
N ASP A 134 4.91 -13.69 19.08
CA ASP A 134 4.59 -14.87 19.88
C ASP A 134 3.46 -15.72 19.29
N TRP A 135 3.72 -17.01 19.11
CA TRP A 135 2.69 -18.03 18.90
C TRP A 135 2.53 -18.94 20.11
N TYR A 136 1.28 -19.14 20.52
CA TYR A 136 0.91 -20.04 21.59
C TYR A 136 -0.11 -21.08 21.15
N SER A 137 -0.05 -22.28 21.71
CA SER A 137 -1.06 -23.32 21.52
C SER A 137 -1.86 -23.54 22.79
N LEU A 138 -3.20 -23.56 22.69
CA LEU A 138 -4.12 -23.76 23.79
C LEU A 138 -4.98 -24.99 23.52
N THR A 139 -5.07 -25.92 24.47
CA THR A 139 -6.01 -27.03 24.36
C THR A 139 -7.31 -26.64 25.04
N LEU A 140 -8.38 -26.51 24.24
CA LEU A 140 -9.70 -26.10 24.72
C LEU A 140 -10.71 -27.20 24.44
N GLU A 141 -11.72 -27.28 25.29
CA GLU A 141 -12.78 -28.28 25.21
C GLU A 141 -14.09 -27.61 24.78
N ARG A 142 -14.90 -28.34 24.02
CA ARG A 142 -16.25 -27.95 23.66
C ARG A 142 -17.03 -27.47 24.90
N GLY A 143 -17.69 -26.33 24.73
CA GLY A 143 -18.43 -25.63 25.76
C GLY A 143 -17.60 -24.76 26.67
N ASP A 144 -16.30 -24.59 26.44
CA ASP A 144 -15.55 -23.52 27.10
C ASP A 144 -16.00 -22.16 26.60
N HIS A 145 -16.01 -21.17 27.48
CA HIS A 145 -15.96 -19.76 27.09
C HIS A 145 -14.60 -19.24 27.53
N ILE A 146 -13.81 -18.76 26.58
CA ILE A 146 -12.48 -18.22 26.84
C ILE A 146 -12.53 -16.70 26.71
N GLN A 147 -11.93 -16.01 27.67
CA GLN A 147 -11.63 -14.59 27.61
C GLN A 147 -10.14 -14.42 27.81
N ILE A 148 -9.47 -13.75 26.87
CA ILE A 148 -8.03 -13.47 26.91
C ILE A 148 -7.84 -11.97 26.79
N THR A 149 -7.14 -11.39 27.76
CA THR A 149 -6.82 -9.96 27.79
C THR A 149 -5.31 -9.79 27.85
N ALA A 150 -4.75 -8.92 27.00
CA ALA A 150 -3.32 -8.66 26.91
C ALA A 150 -3.00 -7.24 27.40
N HIS A 151 -2.52 -7.11 28.63
CA HIS A 151 -2.17 -5.82 29.23
C HIS A 151 -0.69 -5.52 29.06
N THR A 152 -0.32 -4.25 28.98
CA THR A 152 1.08 -3.82 29.06
C THR A 152 1.23 -2.61 29.97
N GLU A 153 2.36 -2.50 30.65
CA GLU A 153 2.76 -1.31 31.42
C GLU A 153 3.70 -0.39 30.63
N SER A 154 4.21 -0.85 29.47
CA SER A 154 5.02 -0.08 28.53
C SER A 154 4.15 0.61 27.46
N ASP A 155 4.79 1.29 26.52
CA ASP A 155 4.12 1.91 25.37
C ASP A 155 3.78 0.89 24.27
N LEU A 156 3.93 -0.42 24.53
CA LEU A 156 3.65 -1.52 23.60
C LEU A 156 2.21 -1.43 23.06
N GLN A 157 2.09 -1.37 21.73
CA GLN A 157 0.81 -1.53 21.04
C GLN A 157 0.91 -2.71 20.08
N GLY A 158 -0.03 -3.65 20.20
CA GLY A 158 -0.02 -4.90 19.46
C GLY A 158 -1.42 -5.42 19.13
N ASN A 159 -1.45 -6.42 18.24
CA ASN A 159 -2.61 -7.21 17.90
C ASN A 159 -2.59 -8.53 18.66
N LEU A 160 -3.77 -8.96 19.10
CA LEU A 160 -4.01 -10.28 19.67
C LEU A 160 -5.00 -11.01 18.75
N THR A 161 -4.68 -12.23 18.31
CA THR A 161 -5.56 -12.99 17.41
C THR A 161 -5.61 -14.45 17.80
N LEU A 162 -6.81 -15.02 17.91
CA LEU A 162 -7.02 -16.45 18.16
C LEU A 162 -7.42 -17.14 16.86
N TYR A 163 -6.67 -18.16 16.48
CA TYR A 163 -6.89 -18.98 15.30
C TYR A 163 -7.44 -20.36 15.65
N GLY A 164 -8.21 -20.92 14.70
CA GLY A 164 -8.74 -22.28 14.76
C GLY A 164 -7.67 -23.36 14.71
N ALA A 165 -8.09 -24.60 14.87
CA ALA A 165 -7.20 -25.77 14.81
C ALA A 165 -6.54 -25.96 13.43
N ASP A 166 -7.18 -25.45 12.37
CA ASP A 166 -6.60 -25.34 11.03
C ASP A 166 -5.42 -24.34 10.97
N GLY A 167 -5.32 -23.46 11.96
CA GLY A 167 -4.38 -22.35 12.09
C GLY A 167 -4.47 -21.31 10.99
N ILE A 168 -5.65 -21.18 10.35
CA ILE A 168 -5.91 -20.22 9.27
C ILE A 168 -7.14 -19.38 9.62
N ALA A 169 -8.23 -20.00 10.10
CA ALA A 169 -9.44 -19.29 10.46
C ALA A 169 -9.18 -18.37 11.66
N ASN A 170 -9.31 -17.06 11.46
CA ASN A 170 -9.29 -16.07 12.55
C ASN A 170 -10.63 -16.16 13.29
N LEU A 171 -10.60 -16.62 14.54
CA LEU A 171 -11.81 -16.85 15.31
C LEU A 171 -12.24 -15.65 16.14
N ALA A 172 -11.27 -14.89 16.64
CA ALA A 172 -11.51 -13.70 17.43
C ALA A 172 -10.23 -12.85 17.49
N THR A 173 -10.39 -11.55 17.73
CA THR A 173 -9.29 -10.58 17.82
C THR A 173 -9.42 -9.72 19.08
N GLY A 174 -8.29 -9.26 19.58
CA GLY A 174 -8.18 -8.27 20.66
C GLY A 174 -6.97 -7.38 20.43
N THR A 175 -6.64 -6.57 21.43
CA THR A 175 -5.48 -5.67 21.36
C THR A 175 -4.55 -5.87 22.55
N VAL A 176 -3.26 -5.62 22.33
CA VAL A 176 -2.25 -5.47 23.38
C VAL A 176 -2.07 -3.97 23.58
N SER A 177 -2.42 -3.46 24.77
CA SER A 177 -2.23 -2.05 25.12
C SER A 177 -2.45 -1.83 26.62
N GLN A 178 -2.30 -0.58 27.08
CA GLN A 178 -2.68 -0.17 28.44
C GLN A 178 -4.21 -0.26 28.67
N PHE A 179 -5.03 -0.24 27.61
CA PHE A 179 -6.49 -0.36 27.65
C PHE A 179 -6.99 -1.42 26.65
N PRO A 180 -6.66 -2.71 26.88
CA PRO A 180 -6.86 -3.73 25.88
C PRO A 180 -8.33 -4.08 25.67
N GLN A 181 -8.69 -4.37 24.42
CA GLN A 181 -9.93 -5.05 24.10
C GLN A 181 -9.73 -6.55 24.33
N ALA A 182 -10.51 -7.11 25.24
CA ALA A 182 -10.50 -8.55 25.49
C ALA A 182 -11.01 -9.31 24.26
N LEU A 183 -10.36 -10.44 23.98
CA LEU A 183 -10.82 -11.43 23.02
C LEU A 183 -11.72 -12.44 23.75
N GLU A 184 -12.94 -12.65 23.26
CA GLU A 184 -13.92 -13.56 23.86
C GLU A 184 -14.45 -14.56 22.82
N LEU A 185 -14.54 -15.85 23.17
CA LEU A 185 -15.03 -16.91 22.27
C LEU A 185 -15.63 -18.11 23.02
N ASN A 186 -16.73 -18.67 22.50
CA ASN A 186 -17.23 -19.99 22.90
C ASN A 186 -16.59 -21.09 22.03
N ILE A 187 -16.09 -22.14 22.66
CA ILE A 187 -15.39 -23.24 22.02
C ILE A 187 -16.37 -24.34 21.65
N ASN A 188 -16.38 -24.71 20.36
CA ASN A 188 -17.37 -25.65 19.82
C ASN A 188 -16.78 -27.04 19.55
N THR A 189 -15.45 -27.17 19.49
CA THR A 189 -14.76 -28.45 19.25
C THR A 189 -13.64 -28.67 20.25
N ASP A 190 -13.44 -29.93 20.65
CA ASP A 190 -12.29 -30.33 21.48
C ASP A 190 -11.05 -30.32 20.58
N ASP A 191 -10.23 -29.26 20.64
CA ASP A 191 -9.05 -29.15 19.77
C ASP A 191 -7.95 -28.24 20.37
N THR A 192 -6.84 -28.14 19.64
CA THR A 192 -5.75 -27.21 19.91
C THR A 192 -5.89 -25.97 19.04
N TYR A 193 -6.08 -24.83 19.69
CA TYR A 193 -6.20 -23.51 19.08
C TYR A 193 -4.86 -22.76 19.16
N TYR A 194 -4.68 -21.74 18.31
CA TYR A 194 -3.43 -20.98 18.26
C TYR A 194 -3.66 -19.51 18.56
N LEU A 195 -3.03 -18.97 19.59
CA LEU A 195 -3.04 -17.54 19.89
C LEU A 195 -1.78 -16.90 19.30
N HIS A 196 -1.96 -15.79 18.62
CA HIS A 196 -0.92 -15.02 17.97
C HIS A 196 -0.88 -13.63 18.55
N VAL A 197 0.31 -13.18 18.96
CA VAL A 197 0.56 -11.85 19.50
C VAL A 197 1.61 -11.18 18.62
N SER A 198 1.32 -9.98 18.12
CA SER A 198 2.26 -9.25 17.26
C SER A 198 2.23 -7.76 17.56
N ARG A 199 3.37 -7.09 17.48
CA ARG A 199 3.46 -5.63 17.63
C ARG A 199 2.94 -4.85 16.42
N ILE A 200 2.55 -3.60 16.67
CA ILE A 200 2.20 -2.59 15.65
C ILE A 200 3.29 -1.52 15.59
N PHE A 201 3.70 -0.95 16.74
CA PHE A 201 4.60 0.22 16.79
C PHE A 201 5.85 0.03 17.67
N SER A 202 5.67 -0.46 18.89
CA SER A 202 6.69 -0.55 19.95
C SER A 202 6.89 -2.00 20.39
N PHE A 203 8.00 -2.30 21.06
CA PHE A 203 8.29 -3.57 21.73
C PHE A 203 8.23 -3.36 23.24
N GLY A 204 8.13 -4.44 24.02
CA GLY A 204 8.09 -4.33 25.48
C GLY A 204 7.43 -5.50 26.18
N ASP A 205 7.17 -5.32 27.47
CA ASP A 205 6.48 -6.30 28.28
C ASP A 205 4.97 -6.35 27.96
N TYR A 206 4.39 -7.54 28.12
CA TYR A 206 2.95 -7.68 28.19
C TYR A 206 2.59 -8.80 29.15
N SER A 207 1.33 -8.82 29.56
CA SER A 207 0.78 -9.87 30.40
C SER A 207 -0.51 -10.40 29.82
N LEU A 208 -0.61 -11.72 29.75
CA LEU A 208 -1.82 -12.41 29.34
C LEU A 208 -2.62 -12.81 30.57
N GLU A 209 -3.81 -12.25 30.70
CA GLU A 209 -4.82 -12.71 31.64
C GLU A 209 -5.80 -13.63 30.90
N ILE A 210 -5.87 -14.89 31.32
CA ILE A 210 -6.73 -15.91 30.71
C ILE A 210 -7.80 -16.33 31.70
N VAL A 211 -9.07 -16.18 31.29
CA VAL A 211 -10.24 -16.63 32.04
C VAL A 211 -10.95 -17.70 31.23
N ARG A 212 -11.11 -18.88 31.82
CA ARG A 212 -11.90 -19.98 31.26
C ARG A 212 -13.17 -20.16 32.09
N SER A 213 -14.33 -19.96 31.49
CA SER A 213 -15.63 -20.15 32.13
C SER A 213 -16.47 -21.19 31.37
N THR A 214 -17.66 -21.49 31.90
CA THR A 214 -18.59 -22.38 31.22
C THR A 214 -19.32 -21.60 30.12
N GLY A 215 -19.00 -21.91 28.86
CA GLY A 215 -19.71 -21.42 27.70
C GLY A 215 -21.01 -22.17 27.44
N VAL A 216 -21.85 -21.59 26.58
CA VAL A 216 -23.04 -22.25 26.07
C VAL A 216 -22.63 -22.99 24.80
N VAL A 217 -22.62 -24.33 24.85
CA VAL A 217 -22.42 -25.17 23.65
C VAL A 217 -23.62 -24.95 22.73
N CYS A 218 -23.42 -24.33 21.58
CA CYS A 218 -24.46 -24.07 20.60
C CYS A 218 -24.64 -25.24 19.60
N ASP A 219 -24.63 -26.49 20.04
CA ASP A 219 -24.90 -27.60 19.12
C ASP A 219 -25.69 -28.74 19.78
N GLU A 220 -26.90 -28.97 19.25
CA GLU A 220 -27.80 -30.11 19.53
C GLU A 220 -27.99 -31.06 18.32
N GLY A 221 -27.13 -31.06 17.28
CA GLY A 221 -27.27 -32.09 16.24
C GLY A 221 -26.37 -32.10 15.00
N GLY A 222 -25.12 -32.55 15.12
CA GLY A 222 -24.42 -33.25 14.02
C GLY A 222 -23.02 -32.74 13.72
N GLN A 223 -22.16 -33.57 13.10
CA GLN A 223 -20.78 -33.22 12.73
C GLN A 223 -20.69 -32.77 11.26
N ASN A 224 -21.63 -32.00 10.71
CA ASN A 224 -21.72 -31.71 9.28
C ASN A 224 -20.88 -30.52 8.79
N ASN A 225 -19.77 -30.23 9.48
CA ASN A 225 -18.92 -29.06 9.27
C ASN A 225 -17.98 -29.14 8.04
N SER A 226 -18.12 -30.19 7.23
CA SER A 226 -17.34 -30.37 6.01
C SER A 226 -18.13 -31.14 4.95
N ALA A 227 -17.77 -30.98 3.68
CA ALA A 227 -18.36 -31.75 2.58
C ALA A 227 -18.35 -33.27 2.80
N ASN A 228 -17.32 -33.80 3.48
CA ASN A 228 -17.18 -35.24 3.75
C ASN A 228 -18.10 -35.74 4.87
N THR A 229 -18.53 -34.85 5.75
CA THR A 229 -19.39 -35.15 6.90
C THR A 229 -20.82 -34.62 6.70
N ALA A 230 -21.12 -34.12 5.50
CA ALA A 230 -22.39 -33.54 5.13
C ALA A 230 -23.59 -34.43 5.47
N THR A 231 -24.63 -33.83 6.02
CA THR A 231 -25.87 -34.51 6.39
C THR A 231 -26.70 -34.80 5.15
N VAL A 232 -26.97 -36.06 4.86
CA VAL A 232 -27.85 -36.42 3.73
C VAL A 232 -29.31 -36.14 4.11
N ILE A 233 -29.94 -35.17 3.45
CA ILE A 233 -31.24 -34.65 3.89
C ILE A 233 -32.42 -35.50 3.39
N ASN A 234 -32.28 -36.20 2.26
CA ASN A 234 -33.36 -36.92 1.60
C ASN A 234 -33.04 -38.39 1.25
N ASP A 235 -32.22 -39.08 2.06
CA ASP A 235 -31.90 -40.50 1.84
C ASP A 235 -33.13 -41.41 2.12
N PRO A 236 -33.60 -42.22 1.15
CA PRO A 236 -34.68 -43.19 1.37
C PRO A 236 -34.30 -44.36 2.30
N ALA A 237 -33.00 -44.59 2.57
CA ALA A 237 -32.49 -45.67 3.42
C ALA A 237 -32.20 -45.23 4.88
N VAL A 238 -32.21 -43.93 5.17
CA VAL A 238 -31.92 -43.36 6.49
C VAL A 238 -33.13 -42.52 6.94
N PRO A 239 -33.56 -42.53 8.21
CA PRO A 239 -34.59 -41.59 8.68
C PRO A 239 -34.12 -40.15 8.47
N VAL A 240 -35.03 -39.27 8.02
CA VAL A 240 -34.76 -37.81 7.88
C VAL A 240 -34.08 -37.29 9.16
N ALA A 241 -33.08 -36.43 9.00
CA ALA A 241 -32.26 -35.89 10.09
C ALA A 241 -33.10 -35.35 11.27
N LEU A 242 -32.55 -35.42 12.50
CA LEU A 242 -33.21 -34.94 13.73
C LEU A 242 -33.65 -33.47 13.55
N GLY A 243 -34.96 -33.20 13.67
CA GLY A 243 -35.53 -31.85 13.51
C GLY A 243 -36.25 -31.58 12.18
N CYS A 244 -35.99 -32.40 11.16
CA CYS A 244 -36.61 -32.28 9.85
C CYS A 244 -37.85 -33.18 9.67
N ILE A 245 -38.89 -32.67 9.01
CA ILE A 245 -40.08 -33.42 8.63
C ILE A 245 -40.29 -33.42 7.12
N ARG A 246 -40.68 -34.57 6.57
CA ARG A 246 -41.14 -34.63 5.18
C ARG A 246 -42.57 -34.09 5.10
N THR A 247 -42.77 -33.01 4.37
CA THR A 247 -44.06 -32.32 4.25
C THR A 247 -44.88 -32.84 3.08
N SER A 248 -44.24 -33.37 2.02
CA SER A 248 -44.93 -33.98 0.87
C SER A 248 -44.10 -35.06 0.15
N GLY A 249 -44.77 -35.89 -0.67
CA GLY A 249 -44.11 -36.82 -1.59
C GLY A 249 -43.48 -38.09 -1.01
N GLU A 250 -42.81 -38.85 -1.87
CA GLU A 250 -41.96 -40.00 -1.51
C GLU A 250 -40.49 -39.67 -1.86
N LEU A 251 -39.54 -40.05 -1.00
CA LEU A 251 -38.10 -39.72 -1.18
C LEU A 251 -37.48 -40.35 -2.44
N THR A 252 -38.15 -41.34 -3.05
CA THR A 252 -37.74 -41.95 -4.32
C THR A 252 -38.21 -41.17 -5.55
N GLY A 253 -38.93 -40.06 -5.38
CA GLY A 253 -39.46 -39.21 -6.44
C GLY A 253 -39.53 -37.75 -5.96
N TYR A 254 -40.54 -36.99 -6.39
CA TYR A 254 -40.74 -35.60 -5.95
C TYR A 254 -41.23 -35.52 -4.51
N HIS A 255 -40.64 -34.62 -3.73
CA HIS A 255 -40.91 -34.47 -2.30
C HIS A 255 -40.47 -33.11 -1.78
N ALA A 256 -40.96 -32.74 -0.59
CA ALA A 256 -40.50 -31.57 0.14
C ALA A 256 -40.17 -31.95 1.59
N ILE A 257 -39.11 -31.34 2.12
CA ILE A 257 -38.59 -31.51 3.47
C ILE A 257 -38.49 -30.13 4.11
N GLU A 258 -38.94 -30.02 5.35
CA GLU A 258 -38.92 -28.78 6.11
C GLU A 258 -38.28 -29.05 7.47
N CYS A 259 -37.26 -28.28 7.81
CA CYS A 259 -36.53 -28.33 9.07
C CYS A 259 -36.76 -27.00 9.78
N VAL A 260 -37.55 -27.01 10.86
CA VAL A 260 -38.00 -25.81 11.56
C VAL A 260 -37.51 -25.83 13.00
N ASP A 261 -37.10 -24.66 13.52
CA ASP A 261 -36.72 -24.43 14.93
C ASP A 261 -35.63 -25.41 15.46
N SER A 262 -34.85 -26.03 14.56
CA SER A 262 -33.95 -27.14 14.88
C SER A 262 -32.53 -26.98 14.37
N MET A 263 -32.27 -25.95 13.54
CA MET A 263 -30.94 -25.67 13.00
C MET A 263 -30.43 -24.33 13.52
N ARG A 264 -29.14 -24.29 13.82
CA ARG A 264 -28.43 -23.12 14.33
C ARG A 264 -27.03 -23.16 13.76
N LEU A 265 -26.57 -22.02 13.27
CA LEU A 265 -25.21 -21.83 12.86
C LEU A 265 -24.49 -21.08 13.99
N CYS A 266 -23.43 -21.68 14.51
CA CYS A 266 -22.57 -21.01 15.49
C CYS A 266 -21.56 -20.11 14.77
N PRO A 267 -20.88 -19.22 15.51
CA PRO A 267 -19.73 -18.50 14.96
C PRO A 267 -18.73 -19.49 14.34
N LEU A 268 -18.49 -19.33 13.04
CA LEU A 268 -17.52 -20.11 12.23
C LEU A 268 -17.92 -21.56 11.96
N ASP A 269 -19.16 -21.92 12.27
CA ASP A 269 -19.76 -23.17 11.83
C ASP A 269 -20.16 -23.08 10.35
N ILE A 270 -20.14 -24.21 9.67
CA ILE A 270 -20.58 -24.31 8.28
C ILE A 270 -21.37 -25.60 8.15
N ASP A 271 -22.66 -25.51 7.90
CA ASP A 271 -23.47 -26.70 7.74
C ASP A 271 -23.47 -27.19 6.29
N TYR A 272 -23.05 -28.44 6.09
CA TYR A 272 -23.13 -29.10 4.79
C TYR A 272 -24.27 -30.12 4.73
N TYR A 273 -25.01 -30.12 3.63
CA TYR A 273 -26.09 -31.07 3.34
C TYR A 273 -25.95 -31.71 1.97
N ILE A 274 -26.37 -32.96 1.83
CA ILE A 274 -26.45 -33.65 0.53
C ILE A 274 -27.90 -33.83 0.12
N ILE A 275 -28.23 -33.43 -1.11
CA ILE A 275 -29.55 -33.56 -1.74
C ILE A 275 -29.44 -34.50 -2.93
N HIS A 276 -30.13 -35.65 -2.90
CA HIS A 276 -30.29 -36.54 -4.04
C HIS A 276 -31.39 -36.03 -4.97
N VAL A 277 -31.08 -35.91 -6.26
CA VAL A 277 -32.02 -35.38 -7.27
C VAL A 277 -32.18 -36.39 -8.41
N PRO A 278 -33.41 -36.86 -8.70
CA PRO A 278 -33.67 -37.73 -9.84
C PRO A 278 -33.44 -37.02 -11.17
N ALA A 279 -33.21 -37.83 -12.22
CA ALA A 279 -33.14 -37.35 -13.60
C ALA A 279 -34.35 -36.47 -13.99
N GLY A 280 -34.11 -35.33 -14.63
CA GLY A 280 -35.13 -34.41 -15.12
C GLY A 280 -35.83 -33.60 -14.02
N SER A 281 -35.16 -33.38 -12.89
CA SER A 281 -35.70 -32.71 -11.71
C SER A 281 -34.77 -31.58 -11.26
N GLU A 282 -35.30 -30.67 -10.46
CA GLU A 282 -34.53 -29.65 -9.75
C GLU A 282 -34.65 -29.81 -8.24
N ALA A 283 -33.55 -29.55 -7.54
CA ALA A 283 -33.56 -29.23 -6.12
C ALA A 283 -33.73 -27.73 -5.94
N VAL A 284 -34.62 -27.34 -5.04
CA VAL A 284 -34.77 -25.97 -4.56
C VAL A 284 -34.49 -26.01 -3.07
N ALA A 285 -33.48 -25.27 -2.63
CA ALA A 285 -33.15 -25.15 -1.22
C ALA A 285 -33.34 -23.70 -0.80
N THR A 286 -34.15 -23.48 0.23
CA THR A 286 -34.45 -22.18 0.80
C THR A 286 -34.07 -22.18 2.26
N VAL A 287 -33.29 -21.19 2.69
CA VAL A 287 -33.01 -20.89 4.09
C VAL A 287 -33.80 -19.65 4.49
N GLY A 288 -34.46 -19.69 5.64
CA GLY A 288 -35.28 -18.58 6.15
C GLY A 288 -35.24 -18.48 7.67
N ASN A 289 -35.93 -17.49 8.23
CA ASN A 289 -36.08 -17.30 9.69
C ASN A 289 -34.74 -17.10 10.45
N TYR A 290 -33.81 -16.33 9.85
CA TYR A 290 -32.53 -15.93 10.45
C TYR A 290 -32.53 -14.43 10.81
N PRO A 291 -32.63 -14.05 12.09
CA PRO A 291 -32.86 -12.66 12.52
C PRO A 291 -31.77 -11.65 12.13
N ASP A 292 -30.55 -12.14 11.92
CA ASP A 292 -29.37 -11.30 11.70
C ASP A 292 -29.10 -11.00 10.22
N GLN A 293 -29.94 -11.51 9.30
CA GLN A 293 -29.85 -11.31 7.84
C GLN A 293 -28.46 -11.63 7.25
N ASN A 294 -27.74 -12.60 7.83
CA ASN A 294 -26.31 -12.79 7.60
C ASN A 294 -25.93 -14.24 7.23
N ILE A 295 -26.84 -14.98 6.61
CA ILE A 295 -26.57 -16.33 6.14
C ILE A 295 -26.36 -16.31 4.62
N ASP A 296 -25.29 -16.97 4.20
CA ASP A 296 -24.96 -17.27 2.81
C ASP A 296 -25.31 -18.72 2.48
N LEU A 297 -25.91 -18.92 1.31
CA LEU A 297 -26.32 -20.22 0.82
C LEU A 297 -25.62 -20.53 -0.50
N VAL A 298 -24.89 -21.64 -0.57
CA VAL A 298 -24.18 -22.06 -1.79
C VAL A 298 -24.51 -23.51 -2.14
N LEU A 299 -24.76 -23.78 -3.42
CA LEU A 299 -25.02 -25.09 -3.98
C LEU A 299 -23.87 -25.53 -4.90
N TYR A 300 -23.40 -26.75 -4.70
CA TYR A 300 -22.35 -27.39 -5.49
C TYR A 300 -22.87 -28.68 -6.13
N GLY A 301 -22.41 -29.00 -7.34
CA GLY A 301 -22.83 -30.17 -8.13
C GLY A 301 -23.19 -29.78 -9.57
N PRO A 302 -23.92 -30.63 -10.31
CA PRO A 302 -24.34 -31.98 -9.95
C PRO A 302 -23.16 -32.96 -9.89
N PHE A 303 -23.16 -33.84 -8.88
CA PHE A 303 -22.23 -34.96 -8.76
C PHE A 303 -22.92 -36.27 -9.15
N GLU A 304 -22.19 -37.16 -9.84
CA GLU A 304 -22.68 -38.51 -10.11
C GLU A 304 -23.05 -39.23 -8.80
N PRO A 305 -24.04 -40.15 -8.77
CA PRO A 305 -24.48 -40.78 -7.52
C PRO A 305 -23.38 -41.55 -6.76
N SER A 306 -22.31 -41.93 -7.45
CA SER A 306 -21.15 -42.63 -6.90
C SER A 306 -19.94 -41.73 -6.63
N GLN A 307 -19.96 -40.47 -7.08
CA GLN A 307 -18.90 -39.49 -6.89
C GLN A 307 -19.00 -38.87 -5.49
N ALA A 308 -17.85 -38.53 -4.91
CA ALA A 308 -17.79 -37.74 -3.68
C ALA A 308 -18.17 -36.29 -3.98
N ALA A 309 -19.07 -35.72 -3.19
CA ALA A 309 -19.44 -34.32 -3.34
C ALA A 309 -18.36 -33.43 -2.70
N THR A 310 -17.96 -32.38 -3.41
CA THR A 310 -16.86 -31.48 -3.04
C THR A 310 -17.21 -30.04 -3.38
N GLU A 311 -16.53 -29.05 -2.81
CA GLU A 311 -16.74 -27.62 -3.12
C GLU A 311 -16.07 -27.18 -4.44
N THR A 312 -15.66 -28.13 -5.29
CA THR A 312 -14.93 -27.86 -6.53
C THR A 312 -15.83 -27.62 -7.74
N VAL A 313 -17.13 -27.91 -7.62
CA VAL A 313 -18.10 -27.77 -8.71
C VAL A 313 -19.20 -26.84 -8.23
N TYR A 314 -18.95 -25.54 -8.32
CA TYR A 314 -19.91 -24.50 -7.97
C TYR A 314 -21.10 -24.53 -8.94
N PHE A 315 -22.33 -24.39 -8.41
CA PHE A 315 -23.55 -24.40 -9.23
C PHE A 315 -24.35 -23.11 -9.08
N ASP A 316 -24.71 -22.73 -7.86
CA ASP A 316 -25.55 -21.57 -7.58
C ASP A 316 -25.25 -21.01 -6.17
N SER A 317 -25.54 -19.73 -5.93
CA SER A 317 -25.44 -19.13 -4.60
C SER A 317 -26.42 -18.00 -4.40
N SER A 318 -26.88 -17.83 -3.17
CA SER A 318 -27.70 -16.71 -2.72
C SER A 318 -26.99 -16.10 -1.51
N VAL A 319 -26.62 -14.82 -1.65
CA VAL A 319 -25.85 -14.01 -0.68
C VAL A 319 -26.54 -12.68 -0.40
N THR A 320 -27.87 -12.65 -0.45
CA THR A 320 -28.63 -11.41 -0.31
C THR A 320 -28.78 -11.01 1.16
N SER A 321 -29.07 -9.74 1.44
CA SER A 321 -29.38 -9.28 2.80
C SER A 321 -30.88 -9.43 3.11
N GLY A 322 -31.51 -10.49 2.59
CA GLY A 322 -32.95 -10.75 2.68
C GLY A 322 -33.35 -11.49 3.96
N ASP A 323 -34.66 -11.70 4.14
CA ASP A 323 -35.20 -12.57 5.20
C ASP A 323 -35.23 -14.07 4.77
N GLU A 324 -34.92 -14.36 3.50
CA GLU A 324 -34.83 -15.69 2.90
C GLU A 324 -33.75 -15.73 1.81
N GLU A 325 -32.93 -16.78 1.79
CA GLU A 325 -31.98 -17.11 0.71
C GLU A 325 -32.47 -18.36 -0.03
N THR A 326 -32.37 -18.40 -1.36
CA THR A 326 -32.82 -19.57 -2.16
C THR A 326 -31.86 -19.89 -3.30
N VAL A 327 -31.52 -21.17 -3.44
CA VAL A 327 -30.68 -21.70 -4.54
C VAL A 327 -31.41 -22.81 -5.31
N TYR A 328 -31.09 -22.93 -6.59
CA TYR A 328 -31.72 -23.87 -7.53
C TYR A 328 -30.68 -24.81 -8.16
N GLY A 329 -31.02 -26.09 -8.26
CA GLY A 329 -30.13 -27.17 -8.70
C GLY A 329 -30.79 -28.15 -9.66
N GLY A 330 -30.79 -27.86 -10.96
CA GLY A 330 -31.36 -28.72 -12.00
C GLY A 330 -30.43 -29.86 -12.43
N THR A 331 -30.98 -31.04 -12.72
CA THR A 331 -30.22 -32.14 -13.33
C THR A 331 -31.04 -32.99 -14.29
N ARG A 332 -30.43 -33.42 -15.39
CA ARG A 332 -31.05 -34.29 -16.41
C ARG A 332 -30.80 -35.78 -16.18
N VAL A 333 -29.71 -36.13 -15.50
CA VAL A 333 -29.39 -37.50 -15.08
C VAL A 333 -29.51 -37.61 -13.55
N PRO A 334 -29.63 -38.80 -12.95
CA PRO A 334 -29.67 -38.90 -11.49
C PRO A 334 -28.37 -38.36 -10.90
N ALA A 335 -28.46 -37.39 -9.99
CA ALA A 335 -27.28 -36.73 -9.41
C ALA A 335 -27.46 -36.45 -7.91
N LYS A 336 -26.39 -35.92 -7.29
CA LYS A 336 -26.42 -35.33 -5.96
C LYS A 336 -25.90 -33.91 -6.00
N PHE A 337 -26.43 -33.06 -5.14
CA PHE A 337 -25.91 -31.74 -4.86
C PHE A 337 -25.41 -31.66 -3.43
N LEU A 338 -24.41 -30.82 -3.20
CA LEU A 338 -23.88 -30.45 -1.89
C LEU A 338 -24.31 -29.01 -1.61
N LEU A 339 -25.13 -28.82 -0.59
CA LEU A 339 -25.54 -27.52 -0.10
C LEU A 339 -24.63 -27.12 1.06
N ARG A 340 -24.15 -25.87 1.05
CA ARG A 340 -23.35 -25.25 2.09
C ARG A 340 -24.12 -24.05 2.64
N VAL A 341 -24.35 -24.04 3.94
CA VAL A 341 -24.94 -22.93 4.69
C VAL A 341 -23.85 -22.36 5.59
N SER A 342 -23.60 -21.05 5.52
CA SER A 342 -22.57 -20.40 6.34
C SER A 342 -22.96 -18.97 6.71
N GLU A 343 -22.34 -18.42 7.74
CA GLU A 343 -22.42 -17.00 8.07
C GLU A 343 -21.25 -16.20 7.49
N SER A 344 -21.50 -14.92 7.21
CA SER A 344 -20.47 -13.95 6.86
C SER A 344 -19.79 -13.31 8.10
N PHE A 345 -20.45 -13.28 9.28
CA PHE A 345 -19.91 -12.76 10.55
C PHE A 345 -20.45 -13.57 11.74
N GLY A 346 -19.55 -13.99 12.64
CA GLY A 346 -19.82 -15.06 13.61
C GLY A 346 -20.70 -14.70 14.80
N TYR A 347 -22.02 -14.76 14.61
CA TYR A 347 -23.00 -14.76 15.70
C TYR A 347 -23.62 -16.16 15.85
N ASP A 348 -24.54 -16.35 16.80
CA ASP A 348 -25.33 -17.60 16.92
C ASP A 348 -26.66 -17.37 16.23
N THR A 349 -26.77 -17.77 14.97
CA THR A 349 -27.95 -17.48 14.15
C THR A 349 -28.79 -18.76 13.93
N PRO A 350 -30.05 -18.81 14.44
CA PRO A 350 -30.99 -19.87 14.09
C PRO A 350 -31.43 -19.72 12.64
N TYR A 351 -31.72 -20.84 11.98
CA TYR A 351 -32.28 -20.82 10.63
C TYR A 351 -33.23 -22.00 10.40
N ASP A 352 -34.16 -21.83 9.47
CA ASP A 352 -35.04 -22.88 8.97
C ASP A 352 -34.57 -23.28 7.56
N LEU A 353 -34.52 -24.59 7.28
CA LEU A 353 -34.14 -25.13 5.97
C LEU A 353 -35.33 -25.82 5.32
N HIS A 354 -35.69 -25.35 4.13
CA HIS A 354 -36.67 -25.98 3.25
C HIS A 354 -35.99 -26.54 2.01
N VAL A 355 -36.20 -27.82 1.72
CA VAL A 355 -35.71 -28.47 0.49
C VAL A 355 -36.87 -29.09 -0.28
N GLU A 356 -37.08 -28.65 -1.51
CA GLU A 356 -38.06 -29.19 -2.45
C GLU A 356 -37.35 -29.85 -3.64
N VAL A 357 -37.67 -31.11 -3.92
CA VAL A 357 -37.27 -31.78 -5.17
C VAL A 357 -38.49 -31.89 -6.06
N ARG A 358 -38.48 -31.18 -7.19
CA ARG A 358 -39.63 -31.05 -8.09
C ARG A 358 -39.21 -31.21 -9.56
N PRO A 359 -40.14 -31.51 -10.48
CA PRO A 359 -39.82 -31.46 -11.91
C PRO A 359 -39.45 -30.03 -12.30
N ILE A 360 -38.49 -29.87 -13.19
CA ILE A 360 -38.07 -28.56 -13.72
C ILE A 360 -39.31 -27.86 -14.30
N GLY A 361 -39.64 -26.70 -13.73
CA GLY A 361 -40.88 -25.97 -14.01
C GLY A 361 -40.76 -25.05 -15.21
N GLY A 362 -40.96 -25.55 -16.43
CA GLY A 362 -40.92 -24.75 -17.65
C GLY A 362 -41.39 -25.56 -18.87
N THR A 363 -41.66 -24.88 -19.98
CA THR A 363 -41.94 -25.53 -21.28
C THR A 363 -40.90 -26.61 -21.53
N VAL A 364 -41.32 -27.83 -21.87
CA VAL A 364 -40.40 -28.94 -22.20
C VAL A 364 -39.38 -28.42 -23.20
N CYS A 365 -38.15 -28.20 -22.74
CA CYS A 365 -37.05 -27.86 -23.62
C CYS A 365 -36.78 -29.12 -24.45
N ILE A 366 -36.99 -29.01 -25.75
CA ILE A 366 -36.66 -30.07 -26.70
C ILE A 366 -35.29 -29.71 -27.19
N GLU A 367 -34.32 -30.50 -26.74
CA GLU A 367 -32.94 -30.28 -27.11
C GLU A 367 -32.71 -30.56 -28.60
N ASP A 368 -31.71 -29.91 -29.17
CA ASP A 368 -31.47 -29.93 -30.58
C ASP A 368 -30.93 -31.28 -31.08
N ILE A 369 -30.84 -31.41 -32.40
CA ILE A 369 -30.58 -32.70 -33.04
C ILE A 369 -29.14 -33.20 -32.84
N TYR A 370 -28.25 -32.38 -32.28
CA TYR A 370 -26.86 -32.75 -32.01
C TYR A 370 -26.68 -33.45 -30.65
N ASP A 371 -27.78 -33.68 -29.94
CA ASP A 371 -27.85 -34.44 -28.68
C ASP A 371 -28.60 -35.79 -28.83
N THR A 372 -29.55 -35.89 -29.78
CA THR A 372 -30.36 -37.12 -29.91
C THR A 372 -29.71 -38.19 -30.82
N GLN A 373 -29.43 -39.38 -30.27
CA GLN A 373 -29.20 -40.58 -31.08
C GLN A 373 -30.47 -40.93 -31.89
N THR A 374 -30.65 -40.35 -33.07
CA THR A 374 -31.70 -40.79 -34.01
C THR A 374 -31.19 -41.00 -35.44
N GLU A 375 -31.00 -42.29 -35.77
CA GLU A 375 -31.05 -42.98 -37.07
C GLU A 375 -30.33 -42.43 -38.32
N SER A 376 -29.56 -41.34 -38.25
CA SER A 376 -28.58 -41.02 -39.29
C SER A 376 -27.39 -40.27 -38.68
N PRO A 377 -26.39 -40.99 -38.13
CA PRO A 377 -25.17 -40.33 -37.72
C PRO A 377 -24.48 -39.78 -38.98
N GLU A 378 -24.34 -38.46 -39.07
CA GLU A 378 -23.07 -37.95 -39.57
C GLU A 378 -21.97 -38.63 -38.72
N PRO A 379 -20.81 -39.02 -39.27
CA PRO A 379 -19.98 -40.11 -38.74
C PRO A 379 -19.36 -39.93 -37.32
N PHE A 380 -19.72 -38.88 -36.59
CA PHE A 380 -18.96 -38.34 -35.45
C PHE A 380 -19.71 -38.26 -34.12
N ASP A 381 -21.00 -38.58 -34.06
CA ASP A 381 -21.74 -38.67 -32.80
C ASP A 381 -21.92 -40.14 -32.38
N THR A 382 -21.50 -40.49 -31.16
CA THR A 382 -21.59 -41.88 -30.65
C THR A 382 -22.21 -42.05 -29.27
N THR A 383 -22.57 -41.00 -28.52
CA THR A 383 -22.93 -41.15 -27.09
C THR A 383 -24.15 -40.38 -26.59
N GLY A 384 -24.63 -39.32 -27.26
CA GLY A 384 -25.71 -38.47 -26.75
C GLY A 384 -25.27 -37.54 -25.61
N TYR A 385 -25.95 -36.39 -25.48
CA TYR A 385 -25.65 -35.21 -24.65
C TYR A 385 -24.19 -34.74 -24.77
N ASN A 386 -23.92 -33.73 -25.61
CA ASN A 386 -22.58 -33.16 -25.84
C ASN A 386 -22.11 -32.25 -24.68
N ASP A 387 -22.47 -32.57 -23.45
CA ASP A 387 -22.22 -31.80 -22.23
C ASP A 387 -20.77 -31.85 -21.73
N ARG A 388 -19.92 -32.65 -22.40
CA ARG A 388 -18.52 -32.86 -22.03
C ARG A 388 -17.66 -32.82 -23.28
N PHE A 389 -16.44 -32.31 -23.17
CA PHE A 389 -15.50 -32.33 -24.29
C PHE A 389 -15.17 -33.76 -24.80
N ALA A 390 -15.35 -34.79 -23.96
CA ALA A 390 -15.18 -36.19 -24.34
C ALA A 390 -16.31 -36.73 -25.24
N ASP A 391 -17.48 -36.07 -25.17
CA ASP A 391 -18.72 -36.39 -25.89
C ASP A 391 -19.05 -35.27 -26.90
N ALA A 392 -18.07 -34.42 -27.24
CA ALA A 392 -18.25 -33.27 -28.10
C ALA A 392 -18.70 -33.64 -29.52
N SER A 393 -19.66 -32.87 -30.05
CA SER A 393 -20.21 -33.06 -31.39
C SER A 393 -19.20 -32.65 -32.48
N GLY A 394 -18.88 -33.57 -33.39
CA GLY A 394 -17.86 -33.35 -34.42
C GLY A 394 -18.37 -32.57 -35.63
N ILE A 395 -17.78 -31.41 -35.92
CA ILE A 395 -18.15 -30.54 -37.05
C ILE A 395 -16.98 -30.38 -38.02
N ALA A 396 -17.22 -30.73 -39.28
CA ALA A 396 -16.24 -30.55 -40.35
C ALA A 396 -16.32 -29.15 -40.96
N LEU A 397 -15.20 -28.43 -40.93
CA LEU A 397 -15.05 -27.10 -41.52
C LEU A 397 -14.44 -27.18 -42.92
N GLU A 398 -14.90 -26.27 -43.79
CA GLU A 398 -14.30 -26.01 -45.10
C GLU A 398 -13.79 -24.57 -45.12
N PRO A 399 -12.59 -24.29 -45.67
CA PRO A 399 -12.04 -22.93 -45.71
C PRO A 399 -13.00 -21.95 -46.40
N SER A 400 -13.20 -20.79 -45.79
CA SER A 400 -14.03 -19.69 -46.33
C SER A 400 -15.50 -20.03 -46.59
N ILE A 401 -16.03 -21.10 -45.99
CA ILE A 401 -17.46 -21.44 -46.02
C ILE A 401 -17.95 -21.52 -44.57
N PRO A 402 -18.68 -20.49 -44.08
CA PRO A 402 -19.26 -20.52 -42.75
C PRO A 402 -20.19 -21.72 -42.57
N ARG A 403 -20.16 -22.29 -41.37
CA ARG A 403 -21.04 -23.38 -40.93
C ARG A 403 -21.95 -22.85 -39.82
N ASP A 404 -23.23 -22.76 -40.12
CA ASP A 404 -24.25 -22.32 -39.17
C ASP A 404 -24.98 -23.54 -38.60
N LEU A 405 -25.04 -23.62 -37.27
CA LEU A 405 -25.84 -24.59 -36.53
C LEU A 405 -26.96 -23.85 -35.81
N ASP A 406 -28.21 -24.22 -36.07
CA ASP A 406 -29.35 -23.73 -35.29
C ASP A 406 -29.53 -24.64 -34.08
N LEU A 407 -29.35 -24.07 -32.90
CA LEU A 407 -29.23 -24.78 -31.62
C LEU A 407 -30.23 -24.24 -30.59
N THR A 408 -30.47 -25.04 -29.56
CA THR A 408 -31.32 -24.64 -28.42
C THR A 408 -30.53 -24.86 -27.14
N MET A 409 -30.23 -23.80 -26.39
CA MET A 409 -29.60 -23.91 -25.08
C MET A 409 -30.69 -23.96 -24.01
N CYS A 410 -30.88 -25.09 -23.35
CA CYS A 410 -31.78 -25.15 -22.20
C CYS A 410 -31.12 -24.60 -20.92
N VAL A 411 -31.93 -24.37 -19.89
CA VAL A 411 -31.43 -24.06 -18.55
C VAL A 411 -30.54 -25.22 -18.08
N THR A 412 -29.34 -24.88 -17.58
CA THR A 412 -28.27 -25.80 -17.15
C THR A 412 -27.62 -26.65 -18.26
N ASP A 413 -27.81 -26.29 -19.53
CA ASP A 413 -27.22 -27.00 -20.66
C ASP A 413 -25.80 -26.50 -21.01
N LEU A 414 -25.00 -27.35 -21.65
CA LEU A 414 -23.63 -27.04 -22.05
C LEU A 414 -23.30 -27.73 -23.37
N ASP A 415 -23.09 -26.97 -24.44
CA ASP A 415 -22.82 -27.57 -25.74
C ASP A 415 -21.32 -27.63 -26.03
N TRP A 416 -20.76 -28.85 -26.17
CA TRP A 416 -19.41 -29.03 -26.70
C TRP A 416 -19.40 -29.45 -28.16
N PHE A 417 -18.50 -28.81 -28.92
CA PHE A 417 -18.19 -29.13 -30.30
C PHE A 417 -16.70 -29.36 -30.49
N VAL A 418 -16.34 -30.26 -31.39
CA VAL A 418 -14.97 -30.45 -31.87
C VAL A 418 -14.93 -30.21 -33.37
N LEU A 419 -14.04 -29.32 -33.80
CA LEU A 419 -13.94 -28.82 -35.16
C LEU A 419 -12.67 -29.37 -35.83
N GLY A 420 -12.81 -29.78 -37.09
CA GLY A 420 -11.71 -30.36 -37.86
C GLY A 420 -11.97 -30.38 -39.37
N ALA A 421 -11.03 -30.91 -40.13
CA ALA A 421 -11.18 -31.19 -41.56
C ALA A 421 -11.80 -32.58 -41.78
N ASN A 422 -12.67 -32.72 -42.79
CA ASN A 422 -13.19 -34.02 -43.18
C ASN A 422 -12.23 -34.76 -44.12
N THR A 423 -11.51 -35.75 -43.59
CA THR A 423 -10.66 -36.64 -44.38
C THR A 423 -11.29 -38.02 -44.48
N GLY A 424 -12.18 -38.21 -45.47
CA GLY A 424 -12.74 -39.53 -45.77
C GLY A 424 -13.69 -40.07 -44.69
N GLY A 425 -14.43 -39.18 -44.02
CA GLY A 425 -15.36 -39.55 -42.94
C GLY A 425 -14.69 -39.69 -41.57
N VAL A 426 -13.44 -39.22 -41.43
CA VAL A 426 -12.75 -39.02 -40.16
C VAL A 426 -12.50 -37.52 -39.97
N LEU A 427 -12.75 -37.00 -38.77
CA LEU A 427 -12.45 -35.62 -38.41
C LEU A 427 -10.97 -35.52 -38.07
N ASP A 428 -10.17 -34.98 -38.99
CA ASP A 428 -8.74 -34.74 -38.81
C ASP A 428 -8.49 -33.29 -38.38
N GLY A 429 -7.32 -33.01 -37.82
CA GLY A 429 -6.95 -31.65 -37.42
C GLY A 429 -6.74 -30.69 -38.60
N LEU A 430 -6.88 -29.41 -38.31
CA LEU A 430 -6.83 -28.28 -39.24
C LEU A 430 -5.38 -27.83 -39.51
N GLY A 431 -5.17 -26.99 -40.53
CA GLY A 431 -3.85 -26.52 -40.94
C GLY A 431 -3.30 -25.39 -40.07
N ALA A 432 -1.98 -25.31 -39.92
CA ALA A 432 -1.28 -24.25 -39.20
C ALA A 432 -1.48 -22.89 -39.88
N GLY A 433 -1.52 -21.83 -39.07
CA GLY A 433 -1.70 -20.45 -39.52
C GLY A 433 -3.10 -20.12 -40.03
N GLN A 434 -4.06 -21.04 -39.88
CA GLN A 434 -5.48 -20.75 -40.07
C GLN A 434 -6.09 -20.28 -38.76
N ARG A 435 -7.15 -19.47 -38.84
CA ARG A 435 -7.95 -19.02 -37.70
C ARG A 435 -9.31 -19.69 -37.75
N VAL A 436 -9.78 -20.14 -36.60
CA VAL A 436 -11.15 -20.61 -36.43
C VAL A 436 -11.88 -19.62 -35.55
N SER A 437 -13.02 -19.12 -36.00
CA SER A 437 -13.92 -18.28 -35.21
C SER A 437 -15.22 -19.02 -34.91
N ALA A 438 -15.81 -18.71 -33.76
CA ALA A 438 -17.10 -19.19 -33.31
C ALA A 438 -17.93 -17.99 -32.83
N GLU A 439 -19.00 -17.69 -33.55
CA GLU A 439 -19.85 -16.52 -33.30
C GLU A 439 -21.28 -16.96 -32.98
N ILE A 440 -21.89 -16.32 -31.98
CA ILE A 440 -23.30 -16.51 -31.64
C ILE A 440 -24.15 -15.48 -32.38
N LEU A 441 -25.11 -15.96 -33.17
CA LEU A 441 -26.04 -15.16 -33.96
C LEU A 441 -27.50 -15.46 -33.57
N ASN A 442 -28.43 -14.59 -33.96
CA ASN A 442 -29.88 -14.80 -33.90
C ASN A 442 -30.44 -15.29 -32.56
N VAL A 443 -29.89 -14.80 -31.43
CA VAL A 443 -30.32 -15.19 -30.07
C VAL A 443 -31.78 -14.79 -29.83
N SER A 444 -32.59 -15.71 -29.31
CA SER A 444 -34.01 -15.45 -29.02
C SER A 444 -34.27 -14.58 -27.79
N THR A 445 -33.24 -14.37 -26.96
CA THR A 445 -33.21 -13.50 -25.76
C THR A 445 -32.17 -12.38 -25.94
N GLN A 446 -31.57 -11.85 -24.86
CA GLN A 446 -30.52 -10.85 -24.99
C GLN A 446 -29.23 -11.51 -25.51
N PRO A 447 -28.47 -10.86 -26.40
CA PRO A 447 -27.24 -11.43 -26.98
C PRO A 447 -26.17 -11.79 -25.94
N THR A 448 -26.23 -11.17 -24.76
CA THR A 448 -25.28 -11.36 -23.67
C THR A 448 -25.56 -12.57 -22.79
N ASP A 449 -26.65 -13.30 -23.04
CA ASP A 449 -27.11 -14.39 -22.17
C ASP A 449 -26.33 -15.70 -22.40
N LEU A 450 -25.57 -15.78 -23.49
CA LEU A 450 -24.75 -16.94 -23.84
C LEU A 450 -23.26 -16.58 -23.83
N LEU A 451 -22.43 -17.56 -23.48
CA LEU A 451 -20.98 -17.48 -23.50
C LEU A 451 -20.45 -18.53 -24.47
N VAL A 452 -19.49 -18.15 -25.31
CA VAL A 452 -18.76 -19.05 -26.22
C VAL A 452 -17.29 -19.05 -25.86
N PHE A 453 -16.70 -20.24 -25.82
CA PHE A 453 -15.28 -20.46 -25.52
C PHE A 453 -14.69 -21.33 -26.62
N ILE A 454 -13.52 -20.96 -27.13
CA ILE A 454 -12.85 -21.68 -28.22
C ILE A 454 -11.36 -21.87 -27.90
N GLY A 455 -10.80 -23.03 -28.25
CA GLY A 455 -9.38 -23.29 -28.04
C GLY A 455 -8.92 -24.64 -28.59
N THR A 456 -7.61 -24.82 -28.70
CA THR A 456 -6.99 -26.09 -29.19
C THR A 456 -6.73 -27.10 -28.06
N ASN A 457 -6.80 -26.67 -26.79
CA ASN A 457 -6.73 -27.53 -25.61
C ASN A 457 -8.09 -27.55 -24.89
N PRO A 458 -8.82 -28.69 -24.88
CA PRO A 458 -10.15 -28.77 -24.29
C PRO A 458 -10.14 -28.53 -22.77
N GLN A 459 -9.05 -28.86 -22.07
CA GLN A 459 -8.95 -28.60 -20.63
C GLN A 459 -8.83 -27.10 -20.33
N SER A 460 -8.11 -26.35 -21.19
CA SER A 460 -8.03 -24.90 -21.05
C SER A 460 -9.38 -24.24 -21.32
N VAL A 461 -10.12 -24.72 -22.32
CA VAL A 461 -11.50 -24.27 -22.61
C VAL A 461 -12.43 -24.57 -21.42
N ALA A 462 -12.33 -25.76 -20.82
CA ALA A 462 -13.13 -26.14 -19.65
C ALA A 462 -12.80 -25.29 -18.41
N ASN A 463 -11.53 -24.95 -18.19
CA ASN A 463 -11.12 -24.08 -17.08
C ASN A 463 -11.59 -22.62 -17.30
N ALA A 464 -11.53 -22.13 -18.54
CA ALA A 464 -12.04 -20.79 -18.87
C ALA A 464 -13.55 -20.69 -18.64
N LEU A 465 -14.30 -21.71 -19.06
CA LEU A 465 -15.73 -21.85 -18.77
C LEU A 465 -16.03 -21.75 -17.27
N GLN A 466 -15.23 -22.38 -16.40
CA GLN A 466 -15.40 -22.33 -14.94
C GLN A 466 -15.11 -20.95 -14.33
N SER A 467 -14.14 -20.21 -14.90
CA SER A 467 -13.82 -18.86 -14.43
C SER A 467 -14.86 -17.80 -14.82
N GLY A 468 -15.81 -18.13 -15.71
CA GLY A 468 -16.77 -17.19 -16.27
C GLY A 468 -16.12 -16.06 -17.09
N ASN A 469 -14.81 -16.13 -17.33
CA ASN A 469 -14.05 -15.09 -18.00
C ASN A 469 -14.04 -15.37 -19.50
N PRO A 470 -14.78 -14.58 -20.32
CA PRO A 470 -14.92 -14.85 -21.74
C PRO A 470 -13.54 -14.89 -22.41
N GLN A 471 -13.23 -15.98 -23.11
CA GLN A 471 -12.06 -16.04 -24.00
C GLN A 471 -12.42 -15.47 -25.37
N THR A 472 -11.40 -15.13 -26.16
CA THR A 472 -11.55 -14.63 -27.53
C THR A 472 -12.45 -15.55 -28.36
N GLN A 473 -13.36 -14.99 -29.17
CA GLN A 473 -14.27 -15.74 -30.07
C GLN A 473 -13.56 -16.43 -31.24
N SER A 474 -12.24 -16.45 -31.24
CA SER A 474 -11.43 -17.08 -32.27
C SER A 474 -10.14 -17.64 -31.70
N VAL A 475 -9.62 -18.69 -32.33
CA VAL A 475 -8.31 -19.29 -32.01
C VAL A 475 -7.46 -19.41 -33.28
N GLN A 476 -6.18 -19.06 -33.14
CA GLN A 476 -5.14 -19.29 -34.14
C GLN A 476 -4.58 -20.71 -33.99
N LEU A 477 -4.30 -21.38 -35.10
CA LEU A 477 -3.71 -22.71 -35.09
C LEU A 477 -2.17 -22.63 -35.21
N PRO A 478 -1.42 -22.81 -34.12
CA PRO A 478 0.05 -22.72 -34.15
C PRO A 478 0.69 -23.87 -34.93
N THR A 479 0.06 -25.05 -34.99
CA THR A 479 0.63 -26.22 -35.68
C THR A 479 -0.36 -26.97 -36.56
N ASN A 480 0.17 -27.74 -37.52
CA ASN A 480 -0.65 -28.54 -38.43
C ASN A 480 -1.20 -29.76 -37.69
N GLY A 481 -2.49 -30.04 -37.88
CA GLY A 481 -3.15 -31.23 -37.37
C GLY A 481 -3.81 -31.05 -35.99
N GLU A 482 -4.08 -29.82 -35.57
CA GLU A 482 -4.80 -29.54 -34.33
C GLU A 482 -6.32 -29.55 -34.53
N LEU A 483 -7.04 -30.16 -33.60
CA LEU A 483 -8.49 -30.03 -33.48
C LEU A 483 -8.81 -28.78 -32.64
N VAL A 484 -9.96 -28.16 -32.91
CA VAL A 484 -10.44 -27.01 -32.14
C VAL A 484 -11.67 -27.42 -31.35
N TYR A 485 -11.73 -27.05 -30.09
CA TYR A 485 -12.84 -27.32 -29.20
C TYR A 485 -13.59 -26.03 -28.94
N VAL A 486 -14.91 -26.09 -29.05
CA VAL A 486 -15.83 -25.00 -28.72
C VAL A 486 -16.78 -25.46 -27.63
N ALA A 487 -16.98 -24.63 -26.62
CA ALA A 487 -17.99 -24.82 -25.59
C ALA A 487 -18.93 -23.60 -25.60
N VAL A 488 -20.25 -23.84 -25.56
CA VAL A 488 -21.26 -22.79 -25.41
C VAL A 488 -22.06 -23.05 -24.14
N ALA A 489 -22.25 -22.02 -23.33
CA ALA A 489 -23.01 -22.13 -22.08
C ALA A 489 -23.95 -20.94 -21.90
N ALA A 490 -25.09 -21.18 -21.26
CA ALA A 490 -25.94 -20.10 -20.76
C ALA A 490 -25.33 -19.48 -19.49
N LYS A 491 -25.50 -18.16 -19.33
CA LYS A 491 -25.26 -17.49 -18.04
C LYS A 491 -26.27 -17.95 -17.00
N SER A 492 -25.89 -17.89 -15.73
CA SER A 492 -26.73 -18.30 -14.59
C SER A 492 -28.08 -17.56 -14.49
N SER A 493 -28.22 -16.39 -15.12
CA SER A 493 -29.44 -15.58 -15.12
C SER A 493 -30.51 -16.01 -16.14
N VAL A 494 -30.25 -17.06 -16.93
CA VAL A 494 -31.17 -17.50 -17.98
C VAL A 494 -32.20 -18.48 -17.41
N GLU A 495 -33.45 -18.02 -17.30
CA GLU A 495 -34.57 -18.79 -16.72
C GLU A 495 -35.41 -19.57 -17.76
N GLU A 496 -35.19 -19.33 -19.06
CA GLU A 496 -35.96 -19.94 -20.16
C GLU A 496 -35.02 -20.43 -21.28
N PRO A 497 -35.40 -21.44 -22.09
CA PRO A 497 -34.58 -21.92 -23.20
C PRO A 497 -34.24 -20.84 -24.23
N VAL A 498 -32.99 -20.80 -24.67
CA VAL A 498 -32.47 -19.82 -25.63
C VAL A 498 -32.21 -20.50 -26.97
N ASN A 499 -32.91 -20.08 -28.02
CA ASN A 499 -32.58 -20.49 -29.38
C ASN A 499 -31.50 -19.56 -29.94
N TYR A 500 -30.49 -20.13 -30.57
CA TYR A 500 -29.38 -19.37 -31.12
C TYR A 500 -28.82 -20.06 -32.37
N THR A 501 -28.13 -19.29 -33.22
CA THR A 501 -27.37 -19.85 -34.34
C THR A 501 -25.88 -19.75 -33.99
N LEU A 502 -25.18 -20.87 -33.90
CA LEU A 502 -23.73 -20.89 -33.74
C LEU A 502 -23.05 -20.98 -35.11
N ARG A 503 -22.29 -19.95 -35.47
CA ARG A 503 -21.53 -19.89 -36.72
C ARG A 503 -20.07 -20.23 -36.47
N PHE A 504 -19.55 -21.20 -37.21
CA PHE A 504 -18.12 -21.48 -37.30
C PHE A 504 -17.55 -21.01 -38.63
N GLU A 505 -16.41 -20.34 -38.61
CA GLU A 505 -15.70 -19.95 -39.82
C GLU A 505 -14.22 -20.35 -39.73
N LEU A 506 -13.71 -20.98 -40.80
CA LEU A 506 -12.30 -21.29 -40.97
C LEU A 506 -11.70 -20.26 -41.93
N GLU A 507 -10.99 -19.30 -41.37
CA GLU A 507 -10.34 -18.21 -42.07
C GLU A 507 -8.90 -18.63 -42.45
N PRO A 508 -8.55 -18.68 -43.74
CA PRO A 508 -7.16 -18.77 -44.14
C PRO A 508 -6.42 -17.47 -43.78
N PRO A 509 -5.10 -17.52 -43.53
CA PRO A 509 -4.34 -16.30 -43.27
C PRO A 509 -4.46 -15.36 -44.47
N PRO A 510 -4.85 -14.09 -44.26
CA PRO A 510 -4.86 -13.10 -45.34
C PRO A 510 -3.44 -12.85 -45.84
N ALA A 511 -3.32 -12.52 -47.13
CA ALA A 511 -2.04 -12.05 -47.67
C ALA A 511 -1.80 -10.62 -47.15
N CYS A 512 -0.57 -10.31 -46.72
CA CYS A 512 -0.19 -8.96 -46.36
C CYS A 512 -0.51 -7.99 -47.52
N ASN A 513 -1.32 -6.97 -47.22
CA ASN A 513 -1.83 -6.05 -48.23
C ASN A 513 -0.90 -4.84 -48.33
N LEU A 514 -0.70 -4.37 -49.55
CA LEU A 514 -0.11 -3.05 -49.80
C LEU A 514 -1.20 -2.03 -49.48
N ASP A 515 -1.00 -1.21 -48.45
CA ASP A 515 -1.93 -0.14 -48.12
C ASP A 515 -1.80 1.04 -49.11
N THR A 516 -2.71 2.01 -49.03
CA THR A 516 -2.68 3.17 -49.93
C THR A 516 -1.97 4.38 -49.33
N LEU A 517 -1.48 4.30 -48.10
CA LEU A 517 -0.92 5.43 -47.35
C LEU A 517 0.46 5.06 -46.78
N GLY A 518 1.40 4.82 -47.68
CA GLY A 518 2.78 4.47 -47.30
C GLY A 518 3.29 3.29 -48.08
N ASP A 519 2.41 2.33 -48.40
CA ASP A 519 2.75 1.04 -49.00
C ASP A 519 2.24 0.86 -50.44
N LEU A 520 2.38 1.90 -51.26
CA LEU A 520 1.86 1.91 -52.64
C LEU A 520 2.48 0.85 -53.57
N SER A 521 3.65 0.32 -53.23
CA SER A 521 4.34 -0.76 -53.97
C SER A 521 5.49 -1.36 -53.15
N ALA A 522 6.02 -2.52 -53.56
CA ALA A 522 7.20 -3.14 -52.93
C ALA A 522 8.48 -2.27 -52.88
N ASP A 523 8.54 -1.16 -53.63
CA ASP A 523 9.67 -0.21 -53.64
C ASP A 523 9.37 1.12 -52.90
N SER A 524 8.15 1.27 -52.37
CA SER A 524 7.66 2.47 -51.71
C SER A 524 6.80 2.01 -50.54
N ARG A 525 7.49 1.62 -49.47
CA ARG A 525 6.88 1.23 -48.21
C ARG A 525 7.27 2.16 -47.09
N ASN A 526 6.38 2.39 -46.14
CA ASN A 526 6.66 3.22 -44.98
C ASN A 526 7.19 2.43 -43.76
N ASP A 527 7.80 1.27 -44.00
CA ASP A 527 8.36 0.34 -42.98
C ASP A 527 9.46 0.90 -42.06
N THR A 528 9.96 2.11 -42.35
CA THR A 528 11.09 2.69 -41.60
C THR A 528 10.87 4.18 -41.33
N PRO A 529 11.48 4.74 -40.27
CA PRO A 529 11.40 6.17 -39.98
C PRO A 529 11.82 7.05 -41.17
N ALA A 530 12.83 6.63 -41.92
CA ALA A 530 13.33 7.37 -43.08
C ALA A 530 12.38 7.33 -44.30
N ALA A 531 11.46 6.36 -44.33
CA ALA A 531 10.48 6.18 -45.39
C ALA A 531 9.04 6.53 -44.94
N ALA A 532 8.90 7.11 -43.74
CA ALA A 532 7.62 7.46 -43.14
C ALA A 532 6.73 8.30 -44.08
N ALA A 533 5.46 7.93 -44.17
CA ALA A 533 4.49 8.55 -45.06
C ALA A 533 3.92 9.84 -44.45
N PRO A 534 3.96 10.98 -45.15
CA PRO A 534 3.42 12.21 -44.61
C PRO A 534 1.88 12.21 -44.65
N LEU A 535 1.25 12.49 -43.50
CA LEU A 535 -0.20 12.66 -43.39
C LEU A 535 -0.57 14.06 -43.88
N LEU A 536 -1.01 14.18 -45.14
CA LEU A 536 -1.21 15.46 -45.84
C LEU A 536 -2.66 15.80 -46.19
N PHE A 537 -3.59 14.85 -46.04
CA PHE A 537 -4.99 14.99 -46.47
C PHE A 537 -5.95 14.41 -45.42
N PRO A 538 -6.85 15.22 -44.82
CA PRO A 538 -7.02 16.65 -45.04
C PRO A 538 -5.75 17.46 -44.68
N PRO A 539 -5.49 18.61 -45.32
CA PRO A 539 -4.39 19.46 -44.90
C PRO A 539 -4.66 19.94 -43.47
N TRP A 540 -3.67 19.79 -42.59
CA TRP A 540 -3.75 20.19 -41.19
C TRP A 540 -4.24 21.64 -41.05
N PRO A 541 -5.16 21.90 -40.10
CA PRO A 541 -5.80 23.21 -39.96
C PRO A 541 -4.80 24.28 -39.52
N SER A 542 -4.91 25.47 -40.11
CA SER A 542 -4.20 26.67 -39.64
C SER A 542 -4.94 27.43 -38.53
N SER A 543 -6.03 26.86 -37.99
CA SER A 543 -6.84 27.44 -36.91
C SER A 543 -7.55 26.35 -36.08
N ALA A 544 -7.67 26.57 -34.77
CA ALA A 544 -8.15 25.64 -33.73
C ALA A 544 -9.62 25.15 -33.81
N GLU A 545 -10.30 25.18 -34.96
CA GLU A 545 -11.72 24.79 -35.06
C GLU A 545 -11.96 23.32 -35.47
N ASP A 546 -10.93 22.53 -35.81
CA ASP A 546 -11.07 21.07 -36.10
C ASP A 546 -9.70 20.32 -36.00
N PRO A 547 -9.16 20.07 -34.79
CA PRO A 547 -7.79 19.60 -34.59
C PRO A 547 -7.56 18.12 -34.94
N ALA A 548 -8.62 17.31 -35.07
CA ALA A 548 -8.55 15.87 -35.25
C ALA A 548 -8.85 15.42 -36.69
N HIS A 549 -8.05 14.50 -37.21
CA HIS A 549 -8.24 13.84 -38.50
C HIS A 549 -8.22 12.32 -38.34
N THR A 550 -9.28 11.66 -38.80
CA THR A 550 -9.39 10.20 -38.83
C THR A 550 -9.15 9.68 -40.25
N TYR A 551 -8.26 8.70 -40.34
CA TYR A 551 -7.90 7.91 -41.51
C TYR A 551 -8.50 6.50 -41.33
N PRO A 552 -9.65 6.19 -41.97
CA PRO A 552 -10.39 4.96 -41.72
C PRO A 552 -9.89 3.79 -42.58
N ALA A 553 -9.96 2.57 -42.05
CA ALA A 553 -9.63 1.32 -42.73
C ALA A 553 -10.60 0.95 -43.88
N GLY A 554 -11.78 1.58 -43.97
CA GLY A 554 -12.94 1.02 -44.69
C GLY A 554 -13.31 1.59 -46.07
N ASP A 555 -12.72 2.68 -46.54
CA ASP A 555 -13.11 3.28 -47.84
C ASP A 555 -11.89 3.85 -48.59
N THR A 556 -11.62 3.33 -49.79
CA THR A 556 -10.51 3.71 -50.70
C THR A 556 -9.09 3.73 -50.13
N GLU A 557 -8.90 3.66 -48.80
CA GLU A 557 -7.62 3.74 -48.09
C GLU A 557 -7.53 2.73 -46.93
N GLU A 558 -7.35 1.45 -47.25
CA GLU A 558 -7.34 0.36 -46.25
C GLU A 558 -5.97 0.29 -45.54
N LEU A 559 -5.81 1.02 -44.42
CA LEU A 559 -4.63 0.95 -43.55
C LEU A 559 -4.55 -0.40 -42.86
N SER A 560 -3.39 -1.06 -42.92
CA SER A 560 -3.20 -2.36 -42.30
C SER A 560 -1.74 -2.65 -41.98
N SER A 561 -1.46 -3.11 -40.75
CA SER A 561 -0.11 -3.47 -40.32
C SER A 561 0.11 -4.99 -40.35
N CYS A 562 1.22 -5.41 -40.94
CA CYS A 562 1.62 -6.81 -41.00
C CYS A 562 2.76 -7.14 -40.02
N VAL A 563 2.93 -8.43 -39.71
CA VAL A 563 4.07 -8.87 -38.90
C VAL A 563 5.38 -8.59 -39.64
N GLY A 564 6.18 -7.66 -39.12
CA GLY A 564 7.44 -7.21 -39.72
C GLY A 564 7.31 -6.03 -40.71
N ASP A 565 6.11 -5.48 -40.88
CA ASP A 565 5.77 -4.34 -41.76
C ASP A 565 5.17 -3.26 -40.83
N ALA A 566 6.02 -2.38 -40.30
CA ALA A 566 5.62 -1.35 -39.35
C ALA A 566 5.28 -0.05 -40.09
N ASP A 567 4.09 0.48 -39.91
CA ASP A 567 3.62 1.62 -40.70
C ASP A 567 4.08 2.92 -40.04
N TRP A 568 5.06 3.61 -40.64
CA TRP A 568 5.54 4.90 -40.16
C TRP A 568 4.83 6.07 -40.87
N TYR A 569 4.45 7.07 -40.09
CA TYR A 569 3.82 8.30 -40.56
C TYR A 569 4.53 9.53 -40.03
N THR A 570 4.41 10.66 -40.74
CA THR A 570 4.91 11.96 -40.26
C THR A 570 3.85 13.05 -40.30
N ILE A 571 3.92 13.96 -39.32
CA ILE A 571 3.07 15.15 -39.22
C ILE A 571 3.95 16.38 -39.04
N GLU A 572 3.59 17.48 -39.70
CA GLU A 572 4.24 18.79 -39.52
C GLU A 572 3.43 19.61 -38.50
N MET A 573 4.04 19.91 -37.35
CA MET A 573 3.37 20.49 -36.17
C MET A 573 3.21 22.01 -36.24
N GLY A 574 4.01 22.73 -37.02
CA GLY A 574 3.86 24.19 -37.17
C GLY A 574 4.01 24.98 -35.86
N GLU A 575 2.94 25.62 -35.37
CA GLU A 575 2.90 26.37 -34.09
C GLU A 575 2.27 25.55 -32.93
N TYR A 576 1.85 24.32 -33.20
CA TYR A 576 1.22 23.40 -32.24
C TYR A 576 2.32 22.62 -31.48
N THR A 577 2.10 22.31 -30.20
CA THR A 577 3.09 21.55 -29.39
C THR A 577 2.61 20.17 -29.01
N GLY A 578 1.29 19.91 -28.96
CA GLY A 578 0.76 18.60 -28.55
C GLY A 578 0.20 17.77 -29.71
N VAL A 579 0.35 16.45 -29.60
CA VAL A 579 -0.27 15.47 -30.51
C VAL A 579 -0.91 14.33 -29.72
N ASN A 580 -2.18 14.06 -30.01
CA ASN A 580 -2.88 12.85 -29.57
C ASN A 580 -3.03 11.91 -30.76
N VAL A 581 -2.64 10.66 -30.58
CA VAL A 581 -2.75 9.62 -31.61
C VAL A 581 -3.54 8.46 -31.05
N ASP A 582 -4.63 8.13 -31.74
CA ASP A 582 -5.46 6.98 -31.43
C ASP A 582 -5.46 6.01 -32.60
N ILE A 583 -5.37 4.72 -32.31
CA ILE A 583 -5.73 3.68 -33.27
C ILE A 583 -6.86 2.83 -32.74
N THR A 584 -7.78 2.42 -33.59
CA THR A 584 -8.78 1.39 -33.28
C THR A 584 -8.67 0.24 -34.26
N TYR A 585 -8.83 -0.99 -33.76
CA TYR A 585 -8.68 -2.22 -34.53
C TYR A 585 -9.62 -3.31 -33.99
N THR A 586 -9.89 -4.32 -34.80
CA THR A 586 -10.80 -5.40 -34.39
C THR A 586 -10.08 -6.37 -33.45
N ILE A 587 -10.60 -6.53 -32.23
CA ILE A 587 -10.10 -7.52 -31.28
C ILE A 587 -10.16 -8.91 -31.91
N GLY A 588 -9.04 -9.63 -31.90
CA GLY A 588 -8.93 -10.99 -32.44
C GLY A 588 -8.41 -11.11 -33.87
N THR A 589 -8.27 -10.00 -34.63
CA THR A 589 -7.50 -10.01 -35.89
C THR A 589 -6.01 -9.71 -35.66
N GLY A 590 -5.57 -9.41 -34.44
CA GLY A 590 -4.16 -9.21 -34.08
C GLY A 590 -4.01 -8.11 -33.03
N GLU A 591 -2.84 -8.04 -32.38
CA GLU A 591 -2.54 -7.00 -31.38
C GLU A 591 -1.62 -5.96 -31.97
N LEU A 592 -2.04 -4.69 -31.94
CA LEU A 592 -1.24 -3.58 -32.46
C LEU A 592 -0.57 -2.81 -31.32
N GLY A 593 0.65 -2.33 -31.57
CA GLY A 593 1.31 -1.30 -30.77
C GLY A 593 1.28 0.04 -31.49
N LEU A 594 1.33 1.11 -30.71
CA LEU A 594 1.38 2.49 -31.19
C LEU A 594 2.53 3.21 -30.47
N ALA A 595 3.31 4.01 -31.17
CA ALA A 595 4.31 4.87 -30.55
C ALA A 595 4.51 6.18 -31.33
N VAL A 596 4.92 7.22 -30.62
CA VAL A 596 5.17 8.57 -31.13
C VAL A 596 6.61 8.98 -30.83
N TYR A 597 7.25 9.66 -31.78
CA TYR A 597 8.67 9.99 -31.77
C TYR A 597 8.95 11.43 -32.25
N ASP A 598 10.03 12.02 -31.76
CA ASP A 598 10.66 13.25 -32.25
C ASP A 598 11.48 13.05 -33.54
N SER A 599 12.04 14.11 -34.10
CA SER A 599 12.76 14.04 -35.38
C SER A 599 14.09 13.27 -35.34
N THR A 600 14.62 12.96 -34.16
CA THR A 600 15.88 12.22 -34.01
C THR A 600 15.76 10.77 -34.48
N VAL A 601 14.53 10.21 -34.45
CA VAL A 601 14.22 8.86 -34.92
C VAL A 601 14.49 8.67 -36.42
N ALA A 602 14.46 9.75 -37.22
CA ALA A 602 14.68 9.72 -38.66
C ALA A 602 16.05 9.13 -39.07
N SER A 603 17.01 9.11 -38.14
CA SER A 603 18.35 8.56 -38.35
C SER A 603 18.54 7.13 -37.85
N ALA A 604 17.51 6.54 -37.22
CA ALA A 604 17.55 5.18 -36.70
C ALA A 604 17.67 4.15 -37.85
N THR A 605 18.54 3.16 -37.66
CA THR A 605 18.70 2.02 -38.59
C THR A 605 18.44 0.74 -37.81
N LEU A 606 17.31 0.09 -38.10
CA LEU A 606 16.85 -1.10 -37.38
C LEU A 606 16.70 -2.30 -38.33
N PRO A 607 16.78 -3.53 -37.81
CA PRO A 607 16.22 -4.70 -38.48
C PRO A 607 14.70 -4.53 -38.63
N GLU A 608 14.17 -4.98 -39.76
CA GLU A 608 12.75 -5.04 -40.13
C GLU A 608 12.00 -5.95 -39.12
N ALA A 609 11.55 -5.36 -37.99
CA ALA A 609 10.65 -5.89 -36.93
C ALA A 609 10.82 -5.18 -35.57
N ASP A 610 11.92 -4.44 -35.33
CA ASP A 610 12.17 -3.78 -34.04
C ASP A 610 11.75 -2.29 -34.09
N ILE A 611 11.15 -1.78 -33.00
CA ILE A 611 10.89 -0.34 -32.82
C ILE A 611 12.10 0.34 -32.13
N PRO A 612 12.50 1.56 -32.54
CA PRO A 612 13.59 2.28 -31.90
C PRO A 612 13.20 2.77 -30.52
N THR A 613 14.19 2.98 -29.65
CA THR A 613 14.01 3.78 -28.42
C THR A 613 14.55 5.21 -28.58
N THR A 614 15.25 5.49 -29.69
CA THR A 614 15.82 6.81 -29.96
C THR A 614 14.74 7.75 -30.44
N GLY A 615 14.62 8.90 -29.76
CA GLY A 615 13.62 9.91 -30.09
C GLY A 615 12.20 9.54 -29.70
N GLN A 616 12.00 8.47 -28.90
CA GLN A 616 10.66 8.05 -28.51
C GLN A 616 10.08 9.03 -27.49
N LEU A 617 8.93 9.61 -27.80
CA LEU A 617 8.19 10.50 -26.91
C LEU A 617 7.28 9.69 -25.99
N ASP A 618 6.45 8.80 -26.55
CA ASP A 618 5.58 7.92 -25.77
C ASP A 618 5.15 6.66 -26.58
N LEU A 619 4.66 5.62 -25.91
CA LEU A 619 4.19 4.36 -26.52
C LEU A 619 3.00 3.76 -25.79
N SER A 620 2.13 3.08 -26.54
CA SER A 620 0.98 2.34 -26.02
C SER A 620 0.94 0.90 -26.57
N THR A 621 0.83 -0.07 -25.66
CA THR A 621 0.98 -1.51 -25.93
C THR A 621 -0.05 -2.37 -25.19
N ASN A 622 -1.24 -1.83 -24.93
CA ASN A 622 -2.29 -2.53 -24.20
C ASN A 622 -2.79 -3.74 -24.98
N ASN A 623 -3.03 -4.87 -24.31
CA ASN A 623 -3.52 -6.08 -24.97
C ASN A 623 -5.04 -6.20 -24.83
N ASN A 624 -5.72 -6.75 -25.83
CA ASN A 624 -7.16 -7.04 -25.89
C ASN A 624 -8.07 -5.82 -25.69
N THR A 625 -7.59 -4.62 -26.00
CA THR A 625 -8.37 -3.38 -25.89
C THR A 625 -9.11 -3.03 -27.17
N GLY A 626 -8.62 -3.48 -28.33
CA GLY A 626 -9.12 -3.04 -29.64
C GLY A 626 -8.81 -1.58 -29.95
N ALA A 627 -7.98 -0.93 -29.12
CA ALA A 627 -7.55 0.45 -29.31
C ALA A 627 -6.21 0.71 -28.61
N GLN A 628 -5.40 1.60 -29.17
CA GLN A 628 -4.25 2.22 -28.48
C GLN A 628 -4.40 3.74 -28.53
N SER A 629 -3.90 4.41 -27.52
CA SER A 629 -3.85 5.87 -27.44
C SER A 629 -2.49 6.29 -26.91
N VAL A 630 -1.89 7.30 -27.55
CA VAL A 630 -0.62 7.93 -27.16
C VAL A 630 -0.82 9.44 -27.18
N ARG A 631 -0.35 10.13 -26.14
CA ARG A 631 -0.35 11.60 -26.05
C ARG A 631 1.08 12.07 -25.86
N ALA A 632 1.53 13.03 -26.66
CA ALA A 632 2.92 13.51 -26.61
C ALA A 632 3.02 15.01 -26.91
N GLU A 633 3.92 15.70 -26.19
CA GLU A 633 4.35 17.06 -26.52
C GLU A 633 5.60 17.00 -27.41
N ALA A 634 5.49 17.56 -28.60
CA ALA A 634 6.54 17.69 -29.58
C ALA A 634 6.98 19.16 -29.69
N GLY A 635 8.13 19.48 -29.10
CA GLY A 635 8.77 20.80 -29.23
C GLY A 635 9.43 21.06 -30.60
N GLU A 636 9.08 20.29 -31.64
CA GLU A 636 9.74 20.29 -32.95
C GLU A 636 8.76 20.42 -34.12
N ASP A 637 9.27 20.81 -35.29
CA ASP A 637 8.47 21.02 -36.50
C ASP A 637 7.85 19.73 -37.07
N THR A 638 8.42 18.54 -36.79
CA THR A 638 7.97 17.25 -37.37
C THR A 638 7.93 16.13 -36.32
N VAL A 639 6.81 15.41 -36.26
CA VAL A 639 6.59 14.22 -35.40
C VAL A 639 6.48 12.96 -36.25
N TYR A 640 6.95 11.84 -35.71
CA TYR A 640 6.85 10.51 -36.30
C TYR A 640 5.90 9.62 -35.50
N ILE A 641 5.04 8.89 -36.18
CA ILE A 641 4.09 7.94 -35.59
C ILE A 641 4.41 6.57 -36.17
N VAL A 642 4.38 5.52 -35.36
CA VAL A 642 4.46 4.14 -35.84
C VAL A 642 3.32 3.29 -35.31
N VAL A 643 2.70 2.54 -36.21
CA VAL A 643 1.77 1.46 -35.88
C VAL A 643 2.45 0.15 -36.26
N TYR A 644 2.48 -0.82 -35.36
CA TYR A 644 3.18 -2.08 -35.61
C TYR A 644 2.44 -3.28 -35.04
N ASN A 645 2.40 -4.37 -35.81
CA ASN A 645 1.76 -5.61 -35.40
C ASN A 645 2.63 -6.38 -34.40
N ARG A 646 2.09 -6.56 -33.20
CA ARG A 646 2.66 -7.34 -32.08
C ARG A 646 1.99 -8.70 -31.92
N GLY A 647 0.89 -8.94 -32.64
CA GLY A 647 0.14 -10.19 -32.60
C GLY A 647 0.68 -11.23 -33.57
N ASP A 648 0.25 -12.48 -33.35
CA ASP A 648 0.67 -13.62 -34.17
C ASP A 648 -0.15 -13.77 -35.48
N TRP A 649 -1.15 -12.90 -35.74
CA TRP A 649 -1.93 -12.92 -36.98
C TRP A 649 -1.31 -12.01 -38.05
N PRO A 650 -1.28 -12.43 -39.33
CA PRO A 650 -0.46 -11.77 -40.35
C PRO A 650 -0.83 -10.33 -40.69
N VAL A 651 -2.08 -9.90 -40.48
CA VAL A 651 -2.58 -8.57 -40.89
C VAL A 651 -3.67 -8.08 -39.93
N SER A 652 -3.53 -6.86 -39.43
CA SER A 652 -4.59 -6.15 -38.70
C SER A 652 -4.88 -4.81 -39.40
N ALA A 653 -6.11 -4.62 -39.84
CA ALA A 653 -6.59 -3.31 -40.29
C ALA A 653 -6.87 -2.40 -39.09
N TYR A 654 -6.59 -1.11 -39.22
CA TYR A 654 -6.81 -0.13 -38.16
C TYR A 654 -7.29 1.22 -38.68
N ASP A 655 -8.10 1.91 -37.90
CA ASP A 655 -8.38 3.33 -38.10
C ASP A 655 -7.33 4.13 -37.32
N LEU A 656 -6.69 5.11 -37.95
CA LEU A 656 -5.76 6.03 -37.31
C LEU A 656 -6.43 7.39 -37.13
N THR A 657 -6.57 7.87 -35.91
CA THR A 657 -7.00 9.24 -35.62
C THR A 657 -5.83 10.00 -35.04
N VAL A 658 -5.54 11.17 -35.60
CA VAL A 658 -4.52 12.05 -35.06
C VAL A 658 -5.09 13.43 -34.84
N GLU A 659 -4.87 13.96 -33.65
CA GLU A 659 -5.28 15.29 -33.23
C GLU A 659 -4.05 16.11 -32.86
N ILE A 660 -3.92 17.31 -33.42
CA ILE A 660 -2.89 18.27 -33.03
C ILE A 660 -3.50 19.36 -32.15
N THR A 661 -2.96 19.56 -30.96
CA THR A 661 -3.48 20.54 -30.00
C THR A 661 -2.62 21.80 -30.01
N PRO A 662 -3.22 23.01 -29.95
CA PRO A 662 -2.47 24.22 -29.60
C PRO A 662 -1.77 24.00 -28.28
N ALA A 663 -0.66 24.70 -28.03
CA ALA A 663 0.02 24.67 -26.73
C ALA A 663 -1.03 24.62 -25.61
N GLY A 664 -1.06 23.47 -24.93
CA GLY A 664 -2.01 23.21 -23.85
C GLY A 664 -1.79 24.17 -22.70
N CYS A 665 -2.59 23.99 -21.64
CA CYS A 665 -2.34 24.47 -20.28
C CYS A 665 -0.84 24.79 -20.09
N ILE A 666 -0.50 26.07 -19.97
CA ILE A 666 0.89 26.46 -19.78
C ILE A 666 1.18 26.20 -18.32
N ASP A 667 1.91 25.12 -18.06
CA ASP A 667 2.68 24.84 -16.86
C ASP A 667 3.05 26.10 -16.10
N ASP A 668 2.79 26.09 -14.80
CA ASP A 668 3.16 27.23 -13.98
C ASP A 668 4.68 27.36 -13.83
N ALA A 669 5.13 28.39 -13.09
CA ALA A 669 6.55 28.70 -13.01
C ALA A 669 7.38 27.70 -12.19
N LEU A 670 6.74 26.73 -11.52
CA LEU A 670 7.37 25.74 -10.65
C LEU A 670 7.63 24.39 -11.35
N GLU A 671 7.24 24.24 -12.61
CA GLU A 671 7.50 23.03 -13.40
C GLU A 671 8.97 22.84 -13.80
N ASP A 672 9.45 21.61 -14.02
CA ASP A 672 8.76 20.31 -13.93
C ASP A 672 8.75 19.78 -12.48
N ASN A 673 7.57 19.53 -11.90
CA ASN A 673 7.36 18.90 -10.60
C ASN A 673 6.38 17.71 -10.65
N ASP A 674 6.25 17.05 -11.80
CA ASP A 674 5.30 15.95 -12.10
C ASP A 674 5.57 14.65 -11.32
N THR A 675 6.72 14.55 -10.65
CA THR A 675 7.13 13.34 -9.97
C THR A 675 7.65 13.64 -8.56
N ALA A 676 7.57 12.63 -7.69
CA ALA A 676 8.21 12.66 -6.37
C ALA A 676 9.71 13.05 -6.43
N ALA A 677 10.40 12.75 -7.53
CA ALA A 677 11.82 13.08 -7.71
C ALA A 677 12.06 14.52 -8.20
N THR A 678 11.06 15.13 -8.84
CA THR A 678 11.09 16.50 -9.35
C THR A 678 10.33 17.50 -8.45
N ALA A 679 9.80 17.02 -7.32
CA ALA A 679 9.02 17.79 -6.36
C ALA A 679 9.64 19.16 -6.00
N THR A 680 8.82 20.22 -6.09
CA THR A 680 9.25 21.59 -5.81
C THR A 680 9.47 21.81 -4.30
N PRO A 681 10.65 22.27 -3.85
CA PRO A 681 10.92 22.46 -2.44
C PRO A 681 10.22 23.72 -1.89
N VAL A 682 9.42 23.53 -0.85
CA VAL A 682 8.82 24.62 -0.09
C VAL A 682 9.90 25.26 0.80
N ILE A 683 10.23 26.51 0.51
CA ILE A 683 11.27 27.23 1.26
C ILE A 683 10.69 27.69 2.60
N LEU A 684 11.30 27.19 3.67
CA LEU A 684 11.01 27.54 5.06
C LEU A 684 12.26 28.13 5.72
N HIS A 685 12.08 29.08 6.62
CA HIS A 685 13.12 29.76 7.39
C HIS A 685 13.24 29.26 8.84
N LEU A 686 12.42 28.29 9.26
CA LEU A 686 12.53 27.65 10.57
C LEU A 686 13.87 26.92 10.72
N SER A 687 14.68 27.37 11.68
CA SER A 687 15.88 26.66 12.12
C SER A 687 15.51 25.27 12.66
N PRO A 688 16.35 24.24 12.46
CA PRO A 688 16.17 22.89 13.03
C PRO A 688 16.03 22.83 14.55
N THR A 689 16.35 23.92 15.26
CA THR A 689 16.44 23.98 16.72
C THR A 689 15.51 25.03 17.34
N THR A 690 14.72 25.74 16.53
CA THR A 690 13.89 26.84 17.03
C THR A 690 12.44 26.41 16.95
N ALA A 691 11.80 26.34 18.12
CA ALA A 691 10.36 26.19 18.26
C ALA A 691 9.66 27.37 17.60
N GLY A 692 8.54 27.13 16.93
CA GLY A 692 7.83 28.21 16.26
C GLY A 692 6.78 27.75 15.29
N ARG A 693 6.03 28.76 14.80
CA ARG A 693 5.05 28.61 13.74
C ARG A 693 5.52 29.38 12.52
N GLU A 694 5.63 28.71 11.38
CA GLU A 694 5.93 29.35 10.10
C GLU A 694 4.83 29.06 9.09
N GLU A 695 4.59 30.03 8.22
CA GLU A 695 3.66 29.95 7.10
C GLU A 695 4.44 30.13 5.80
N ALA A 696 4.22 29.24 4.84
CA ALA A 696 4.66 29.42 3.46
C ALA A 696 3.43 29.39 2.55
N LYS A 697 3.38 30.33 1.59
CA LYS A 697 2.29 30.40 0.62
C LYS A 697 2.83 30.41 -0.80
N LEU A 698 2.34 29.49 -1.61
CA LEU A 698 2.51 29.44 -3.05
C LEU A 698 1.21 29.90 -3.71
N THR A 699 1.30 30.74 -4.74
CA THR A 699 0.13 31.37 -5.36
C THR A 699 0.23 31.42 -6.86
N GLY A 700 -0.93 31.34 -7.53
CA GLY A 700 -1.00 31.37 -8.99
C GLY A 700 -0.40 30.12 -9.62
N LEU A 701 -0.67 28.97 -8.99
CA LEU A 701 -0.29 27.65 -9.47
C LEU A 701 -1.38 27.10 -10.38
N LEU A 702 -1.04 26.15 -11.24
CA LEU A 702 -1.96 25.59 -12.22
C LEU A 702 -1.72 24.08 -12.36
N VAL A 703 -2.75 23.27 -12.10
CA VAL A 703 -2.72 21.82 -12.34
C VAL A 703 -3.58 21.48 -13.56
N CYS A 704 -3.02 20.68 -14.47
CA CYS A 704 -3.63 20.29 -15.75
C CYS A 704 -4.12 18.82 -15.74
N GLU A 705 -4.90 18.39 -16.74
CA GLU A 705 -5.61 17.08 -16.74
C GLU A 705 -4.71 15.84 -16.60
N THR A 706 -3.48 15.89 -17.10
CA THR A 706 -2.50 14.80 -17.01
C THR A 706 -1.30 15.14 -16.12
N ASP A 707 -1.33 16.32 -15.52
CA ASP A 707 -0.22 16.91 -14.79
C ASP A 707 -0.47 16.79 -13.28
N VAL A 708 0.55 16.35 -12.53
CA VAL A 708 0.43 16.04 -11.10
C VAL A 708 1.52 16.72 -10.31
N ASP A 709 1.14 17.77 -9.60
CA ASP A 709 2.14 18.63 -8.97
C ASP A 709 2.66 18.02 -7.66
N TRP A 710 3.97 17.84 -7.56
CA TRP A 710 4.65 17.42 -6.34
C TRP A 710 5.38 18.57 -5.64
N TYR A 711 5.30 18.57 -4.32
CA TYR A 711 6.02 19.49 -3.44
C TYR A 711 6.76 18.74 -2.34
N SER A 712 7.89 19.27 -1.89
CA SER A 712 8.65 18.69 -0.79
C SER A 712 8.75 19.68 0.38
N VAL A 713 8.39 19.23 1.58
CA VAL A 713 8.39 20.04 2.80
C VAL A 713 9.34 19.44 3.84
N PRO A 714 10.36 20.17 4.32
CA PRO A 714 11.27 19.65 5.32
C PRO A 714 10.59 19.62 6.70
N LEU A 715 10.39 18.42 7.25
CA LEU A 715 9.75 18.21 8.54
C LEU A 715 10.66 17.46 9.51
N GLN A 716 10.51 17.76 10.80
CA GLN A 716 11.16 17.11 11.93
C GLN A 716 10.18 16.27 12.74
N GLN A 717 10.72 15.39 13.57
CA GLN A 717 9.93 14.64 14.55
C GLN A 717 9.06 15.60 15.37
N LEU A 718 7.80 15.21 15.58
CA LEU A 718 6.78 15.98 16.31
C LEU A 718 6.24 17.24 15.63
N ASP A 719 6.80 17.67 14.50
CA ASP A 719 6.23 18.80 13.74
C ASP A 719 4.75 18.52 13.41
N LEU A 720 3.91 19.53 13.56
CA LEU A 720 2.54 19.54 13.07
C LEU A 720 2.51 20.31 11.75
N LEU A 721 2.26 19.59 10.65
CA LEU A 721 2.03 20.17 9.34
C LEU A 721 0.52 20.34 9.10
N GLU A 722 0.11 21.54 8.70
CA GLU A 722 -1.20 21.83 8.15
C GLU A 722 -1.02 22.32 6.71
N VAL A 723 -1.75 21.72 5.77
CA VAL A 723 -1.74 22.13 4.36
C VAL A 723 -3.15 22.52 3.97
N THR A 724 -3.28 23.68 3.32
CA THR A 724 -4.55 24.18 2.77
C THR A 724 -4.37 24.52 1.30
N VAL A 725 -5.23 23.98 0.44
CA VAL A 725 -5.30 24.28 -0.99
C VAL A 725 -6.61 24.97 -1.28
N ASN A 726 -6.55 26.15 -1.90
CA ASN A 726 -7.73 26.88 -2.39
C ASN A 726 -7.75 26.80 -3.91
N TYR A 727 -8.87 26.42 -4.51
CA TYR A 727 -9.02 26.24 -5.95
C TYR A 727 -10.45 26.59 -6.39
N ASP A 728 -10.72 26.70 -7.70
CA ASP A 728 -12.08 26.94 -8.20
C ASP A 728 -12.82 25.61 -8.42
N PRO A 729 -13.84 25.27 -7.60
CA PRO A 729 -14.57 24.02 -7.74
C PRO A 729 -15.46 23.96 -8.99
N SER A 730 -15.58 25.05 -9.74
CA SER A 730 -16.23 25.06 -11.05
C SER A 730 -15.32 24.61 -12.20
N GLN A 731 -14.02 24.54 -11.96
CA GLN A 731 -13.00 24.11 -12.92
C GLN A 731 -12.60 22.64 -12.77
N GLY A 732 -13.06 21.96 -11.72
CA GLY A 732 -12.75 20.55 -11.49
C GLY A 732 -12.58 20.19 -10.02
N ASN A 733 -12.59 18.89 -9.72
CA ASN A 733 -12.26 18.38 -8.39
C ASN A 733 -10.81 17.90 -8.38
N THR A 734 -10.07 18.31 -7.36
CA THR A 734 -8.67 17.91 -7.14
C THR A 734 -8.58 17.03 -5.87
N ASN A 735 -7.47 16.29 -5.72
CA ASN A 735 -7.20 15.47 -4.54
C ASN A 735 -5.81 15.80 -3.97
N LEU A 736 -5.69 15.76 -2.65
CA LEU A 736 -4.48 16.14 -1.93
C LEU A 736 -3.95 14.96 -1.10
N PHE A 737 -2.66 14.67 -1.20
CA PHE A 737 -2.00 13.56 -0.51
C PHE A 737 -0.69 13.95 0.17
N LEU A 738 -0.36 13.27 1.26
CA LEU A 738 0.94 13.33 1.96
C LEU A 738 1.63 11.97 1.91
N PHE A 739 2.91 11.95 1.58
CA PHE A 739 3.77 10.77 1.52
C PHE A 739 5.05 10.95 2.34
N ARG A 740 5.70 9.82 2.63
CA ARG A 740 7.03 9.77 3.27
C ARG A 740 8.11 10.27 2.29
N PRO A 741 9.31 10.63 2.79
CA PRO A 741 10.42 11.10 1.94
C PRO A 741 10.91 10.11 0.87
N ASP A 742 10.63 8.82 1.02
CA ASP A 742 10.97 7.78 0.05
C ASP A 742 9.94 7.64 -1.08
N GLY A 743 8.82 8.39 -1.03
CA GLY A 743 7.77 8.40 -2.05
C GLY A 743 6.97 7.09 -2.18
N GLY A 744 7.26 6.08 -1.35
CA GLY A 744 6.65 4.76 -1.41
C GLY A 744 5.60 4.50 -0.31
N GLY A 745 4.64 3.61 -0.60
CA GLY A 745 3.62 3.16 0.35
C GLY A 745 2.28 3.88 0.25
N SER A 746 1.39 3.63 1.22
CA SER A 746 0.11 4.35 1.35
C SER A 746 0.34 5.79 1.81
N SER A 747 -0.52 6.72 1.37
CA SER A 747 -0.50 8.10 1.88
C SER A 747 -0.65 8.15 3.40
N LEU A 748 0.11 9.04 4.04
CA LEU A 748 0.08 9.29 5.49
C LEU A 748 -1.14 10.12 5.91
N ALA A 749 -1.56 11.01 5.02
CA ALA A 749 -2.77 11.81 5.11
C ALA A 749 -3.30 12.07 3.70
N SER A 750 -4.59 12.30 3.57
CA SER A 750 -5.23 12.63 2.29
C SER A 750 -6.51 13.40 2.51
N ASP A 751 -6.85 14.28 1.59
CA ASP A 751 -8.16 14.90 1.49
C ASP A 751 -8.68 14.70 0.05
N TYR A 752 -9.89 14.17 -0.06
CA TYR A 752 -10.53 13.85 -1.33
C TYR A 752 -11.73 14.76 -1.48
N ASP A 753 -11.73 15.67 -2.46
CA ASP A 753 -12.91 16.53 -2.61
C ASP A 753 -14.09 15.78 -3.24
N ASN A 754 -15.03 15.41 -2.37
CA ASN A 754 -16.36 14.93 -2.73
C ASN A 754 -17.45 15.99 -2.49
N SER A 755 -17.07 17.24 -2.20
CA SER A 755 -17.94 18.25 -1.58
C SER A 755 -18.03 19.59 -2.31
N ASN A 756 -17.22 19.84 -3.36
CA ASN A 756 -17.21 21.06 -4.19
C ASN A 756 -17.06 22.35 -3.37
N THR A 757 -16.28 22.32 -2.30
CA THR A 757 -16.10 23.45 -1.36
C THR A 757 -15.14 24.52 -1.87
N GLY A 758 -14.27 24.18 -2.83
CA GLY A 758 -13.17 25.03 -3.30
C GLY A 758 -11.99 25.13 -2.33
N VAL A 759 -11.96 24.28 -1.30
CA VAL A 759 -10.87 24.20 -0.32
C VAL A 759 -10.62 22.74 0.08
N MET A 760 -9.37 22.29 -0.01
CA MET A 760 -8.89 21.04 0.58
C MET A 760 -7.92 21.33 1.71
N SER A 761 -7.93 20.51 2.76
CA SER A 761 -6.91 20.61 3.80
C SER A 761 -6.73 19.33 4.60
N PHE A 762 -5.52 19.11 5.10
CA PHE A 762 -5.26 18.12 6.13
C PHE A 762 -4.34 18.70 7.22
N SER A 763 -4.37 18.06 8.39
CA SER A 763 -3.45 18.31 9.50
C SER A 763 -2.79 16.99 9.90
N TYR A 764 -1.47 16.95 9.93
CA TYR A 764 -0.69 15.74 10.19
C TYR A 764 0.47 16.03 11.15
N ARG A 765 0.52 15.29 12.25
CA ARG A 765 1.61 15.36 13.24
C ARG A 765 2.60 14.23 13.00
N LEU A 766 3.87 14.56 12.81
CA LEU A 766 4.92 13.56 12.63
C LEU A 766 5.17 12.80 13.94
N PRO A 767 5.09 11.46 13.95
CA PRO A 767 5.48 10.67 15.12
C PRO A 767 6.96 10.88 15.50
N SER A 768 7.29 10.75 16.78
CA SER A 768 8.67 10.85 17.30
C SER A 768 9.62 9.81 16.71
N THR A 769 9.10 8.69 16.20
CA THR A 769 9.89 7.62 15.56
C THR A 769 10.11 7.84 14.06
N SER A 770 9.49 8.87 13.47
CA SER A 770 9.61 9.10 12.04
C SER A 770 10.97 9.67 11.66
N ALA A 771 11.45 9.30 10.47
CA ALA A 771 12.66 9.87 9.92
C ALA A 771 12.42 11.36 9.60
N GLN A 772 13.29 12.23 10.10
CA GLN A 772 13.36 13.61 9.63
C GLN A 772 13.69 13.60 8.13
N GLY A 773 13.04 14.46 7.35
CA GLY A 773 13.32 14.56 5.91
C GLY A 773 12.32 15.43 5.17
N ASP A 774 12.43 15.41 3.86
CA ASP A 774 11.55 16.15 2.95
C ASP A 774 10.32 15.30 2.65
N TYR A 775 9.22 15.59 3.32
CA TYR A 775 7.96 14.90 3.11
C TYR A 775 7.30 15.40 1.84
N LEU A 776 6.66 14.48 1.11
CA LEU A 776 6.17 14.75 -0.23
C LEU A 776 4.67 15.02 -0.20
N ILE A 777 4.25 16.09 -0.85
CA ILE A 777 2.86 16.46 -1.07
C ILE A 777 2.57 16.25 -2.54
N LYS A 778 1.46 15.58 -2.84
CA LYS A 778 0.97 15.39 -4.20
C LYS A 778 -0.39 16.06 -4.34
N LEU A 779 -0.55 16.90 -5.35
CA LEU A 779 -1.85 17.34 -5.85
C LEU A 779 -2.19 16.50 -7.09
N ASP A 780 -3.41 15.97 -7.16
CA ASP A 780 -3.86 15.11 -8.25
C ASP A 780 -5.13 15.69 -8.89
N PRO A 781 -5.16 15.93 -10.21
CA PRO A 781 -6.28 16.56 -10.90
C PRO A 781 -7.53 15.66 -10.95
N GLY A 782 -7.46 14.38 -10.60
CA GLY A 782 -8.62 13.48 -10.67
C GLY A 782 -9.04 13.12 -12.11
N THR A 783 -10.19 12.45 -12.28
CA THR A 783 -10.53 11.74 -13.53
C THR A 783 -11.55 12.45 -14.45
N SER A 784 -11.60 13.79 -14.48
CA SER A 784 -12.48 14.48 -15.44
C SER A 784 -11.70 14.91 -16.68
N PRO A 785 -12.24 14.68 -17.88
CA PRO A 785 -11.73 15.31 -19.09
C PRO A 785 -12.01 16.83 -19.01
N ASP A 786 -11.03 17.67 -19.34
CA ASP A 786 -11.03 19.14 -19.28
C ASP A 786 -10.64 19.81 -17.94
N HIS A 787 -9.71 19.23 -17.16
CA HIS A 787 -9.23 19.85 -15.92
C HIS A 787 -8.05 20.82 -16.13
N GLU A 788 -8.34 22.11 -15.96
CA GLU A 788 -7.34 23.16 -15.70
C GLU A 788 -7.81 23.91 -14.45
N ASN A 789 -7.12 23.75 -13.32
CA ASN A 789 -7.53 24.41 -12.08
C ASN A 789 -6.42 25.30 -11.52
N GLU A 790 -6.70 26.60 -11.45
CA GLU A 790 -5.82 27.53 -10.75
C GLU A 790 -5.97 27.32 -9.24
N TYR A 791 -4.85 27.20 -8.53
CA TYR A 791 -4.87 27.02 -7.09
C TYR A 791 -3.79 27.81 -6.35
N ASP A 792 -4.06 28.02 -5.07
CA ASP A 792 -3.13 28.58 -4.08
C ASP A 792 -2.91 27.52 -3.00
N MET A 793 -1.65 27.24 -2.65
CA MET A 793 -1.30 26.30 -1.59
C MET A 793 -0.63 27.03 -0.41
N GLU A 794 -1.12 26.76 0.79
CA GLU A 794 -0.61 27.31 2.04
C GLU A 794 -0.16 26.18 2.97
N PHE A 795 1.05 26.32 3.49
CA PHE A 795 1.66 25.41 4.45
C PHE A 795 1.82 26.13 5.77
N VAL A 796 1.40 25.48 6.85
CA VAL A 796 1.63 25.94 8.22
C VAL A 796 2.34 24.84 8.96
N ILE A 797 3.50 25.13 9.53
CA ILE A 797 4.24 24.19 10.37
C ILE A 797 4.31 24.74 11.78
N HIS A 798 3.96 23.90 12.75
CA HIS A 798 4.18 24.16 14.16
C HIS A 798 5.24 23.19 14.66
N ARG A 799 6.38 23.73 15.10
CA ARG A 799 7.48 22.99 15.69
C ARG A 799 7.47 23.19 17.20
N ASP A 800 7.30 22.10 17.93
CA ASP A 800 7.29 22.10 19.40
C ASP A 800 8.72 22.35 19.95
N CYS A 801 8.84 23.04 21.08
CA CYS A 801 10.12 23.30 21.73
C CYS A 801 10.65 22.02 22.40
N LEU A 802 11.87 21.62 22.04
CA LEU A 802 12.60 20.54 22.70
C LEU A 802 13.39 21.14 23.86
N ASP A 803 13.00 20.78 25.08
CA ASP A 803 13.60 21.25 26.32
C ASP A 803 15.07 20.79 26.43
N ASP A 804 15.90 21.54 27.16
CA ASP A 804 17.31 21.17 27.30
C ASP A 804 17.50 19.92 28.18
N ARG A 805 18.74 19.47 28.37
CA ARG A 805 19.03 18.25 29.15
C ARG A 805 18.55 18.27 30.61
N PHE A 806 18.16 19.43 31.12
CA PHE A 806 17.64 19.62 32.47
C PHE A 806 16.11 19.72 32.50
N GLY A 807 15.47 19.74 31.33
CA GLY A 807 14.03 19.80 31.15
C GLY A 807 13.27 18.48 31.34
N PRO A 808 12.00 18.51 31.80
CA PRO A 808 11.29 19.69 32.33
C PRO A 808 11.64 19.94 33.82
N ALA A 809 12.45 20.98 34.10
CA ALA A 809 12.89 21.36 35.44
C ALA A 809 11.80 22.13 36.21
N THR A 810 10.70 21.46 36.56
CA THR A 810 9.58 22.13 37.28
C THR A 810 9.83 22.23 38.79
N TYR A 811 9.04 23.05 39.51
CA TYR A 811 9.14 23.14 40.98
C TYR A 811 9.02 21.78 41.69
N ARG A 812 8.32 20.80 41.09
CA ARG A 812 8.16 19.44 41.64
C ARG A 812 9.38 18.55 41.46
N TRP A 813 10.20 18.85 40.46
CA TRP A 813 11.37 18.09 40.07
C TRP A 813 12.52 19.04 39.73
N PRO A 814 13.03 19.80 40.73
CA PRO A 814 14.16 20.69 40.48
C PRO A 814 15.42 19.89 40.18
N THR A 815 16.22 20.35 39.23
CA THR A 815 17.52 19.74 38.89
C THR A 815 18.49 19.87 40.07
N GLU A 816 18.99 18.75 40.59
CA GLU A 816 19.90 18.73 41.73
C GLU A 816 21.35 19.08 41.33
N LEU A 817 21.95 20.04 42.03
CA LEU A 817 23.30 20.57 41.77
C LEU A 817 24.10 20.68 43.08
N THR A 818 25.42 20.46 43.06
CA THR A 818 26.26 20.53 44.28
C THR A 818 27.50 21.42 44.12
N LEU A 819 27.65 22.43 44.99
CA LEU A 819 28.84 23.31 45.05
C LEU A 819 29.86 22.84 46.11
N PRO A 820 31.19 22.91 45.84
CA PRO A 820 31.85 23.63 44.75
C PRO A 820 32.30 22.74 43.57
N ASP A 821 32.01 21.44 43.61
CA ASP A 821 32.60 20.46 42.68
C ASP A 821 32.27 20.75 41.21
N ASP A 822 31.14 21.41 40.93
CA ASP A 822 30.66 21.59 39.56
C ASP A 822 30.91 22.96 38.92
N ASN A 823 31.37 24.00 39.65
CA ASN A 823 31.50 25.41 39.18
C ASN A 823 30.63 25.67 37.93
N LEU A 824 29.32 25.79 38.13
CA LEU A 824 28.35 25.45 37.11
C LEU A 824 28.27 26.59 36.10
N GLU A 825 28.84 26.39 34.93
CA GLU A 825 28.84 27.33 33.80
C GLU A 825 28.15 26.66 32.61
N TYR A 826 26.89 27.01 32.36
CA TYR A 826 26.11 26.51 31.24
C TYR A 826 25.85 27.66 30.28
N GLY A 827 26.52 27.66 29.11
CA GLY A 827 26.45 28.78 28.16
C GLY A 827 25.26 28.74 27.20
N SER A 828 24.50 27.63 27.12
CA SER A 828 23.41 27.45 26.16
C SER A 828 22.36 26.46 26.68
N MET A 829 21.47 26.97 27.53
CA MET A 829 20.29 26.30 28.10
C MET A 829 19.03 26.78 27.37
N GLN A 830 17.98 25.96 27.33
CA GLN A 830 16.73 26.27 26.63
C GLN A 830 15.58 26.29 27.64
N LEU A 831 14.86 27.40 27.71
CA LEU A 831 13.65 27.54 28.51
C LEU A 831 12.43 27.39 27.57
N CYS A 832 11.85 26.18 27.51
CA CYS A 832 10.68 25.85 26.66
C CYS A 832 9.31 26.05 27.35
N ASP A 833 9.33 26.31 28.66
CA ASP A 833 8.15 26.56 29.49
C ASP A 833 8.31 27.89 30.24
N ASN A 834 7.41 28.23 31.15
CA ASN A 834 7.49 29.54 31.83
C ASN A 834 8.54 29.62 32.96
N GLU A 835 9.18 28.51 33.36
CA GLU A 835 10.16 28.49 34.45
C GLU A 835 11.05 27.23 34.49
N ASP A 836 12.29 27.40 34.97
CA ASP A 836 13.23 26.32 35.32
C ASP A 836 13.62 26.38 36.80
N TRP A 837 13.75 25.22 37.43
CA TRP A 837 14.04 25.06 38.84
C TRP A 837 15.30 24.21 39.11
N PHE A 838 16.18 24.71 39.97
CA PHE A 838 17.40 24.02 40.39
C PHE A 838 17.48 23.92 41.92
N ALA A 839 17.90 22.77 42.43
CA ALA A 839 18.15 22.51 43.84
C ALA A 839 19.66 22.47 44.11
N VAL A 840 20.22 23.58 44.59
CA VAL A 840 21.67 23.79 44.77
C VAL A 840 22.08 23.50 46.21
N SER A 841 22.79 22.40 46.42
CA SER A 841 23.34 22.01 47.72
C SER A 841 24.74 22.56 47.92
N THR A 842 24.99 23.20 49.06
CA THR A 842 26.28 23.84 49.35
C THR A 842 27.09 23.05 50.39
N GLN A 843 28.32 22.63 50.08
CA GLN A 843 29.14 21.85 51.01
C GLN A 843 29.86 22.69 52.07
N THR A 844 30.15 23.97 51.77
CA THR A 844 30.84 24.89 52.68
C THR A 844 30.10 26.22 52.77
N SER A 845 30.29 26.94 53.89
CA SER A 845 29.74 28.28 54.03
C SER A 845 30.55 29.26 53.20
N THR A 846 29.97 29.74 52.10
CA THR A 846 30.62 30.62 51.13
C THR A 846 29.63 31.65 50.56
N SER A 847 30.14 32.64 49.82
CA SER A 847 29.32 33.55 49.04
C SER A 847 29.02 32.90 47.70
N VAL A 848 27.74 32.66 47.38
CA VAL A 848 27.31 32.09 46.10
C VAL A 848 26.72 33.20 45.23
N SER A 849 27.19 33.31 43.99
CA SER A 849 26.59 34.15 42.95
C SER A 849 25.81 33.27 41.97
N VAL A 850 24.61 33.70 41.60
CA VAL A 850 23.77 33.09 40.56
C VAL A 850 23.58 34.14 39.49
N CYS A 851 23.88 33.79 38.23
CA CYS A 851 23.74 34.67 37.11
C CYS A 851 23.06 34.00 35.92
N SER A 852 22.23 34.76 35.22
CA SER A 852 21.64 34.33 33.96
C SER A 852 21.91 35.36 32.86
N ARG A 853 22.23 34.90 31.65
CA ARG A 853 22.39 35.74 30.44
C ARG A 853 21.41 35.31 29.37
N PHE A 854 20.79 36.26 28.68
CA PHE A 854 19.79 35.99 27.65
C PHE A 854 19.58 37.22 26.77
N ASP A 855 18.96 37.09 25.60
CA ASP A 855 18.54 38.24 24.80
C ASP A 855 17.21 38.81 25.32
N HIS A 856 17.27 39.93 26.03
CA HIS A 856 16.09 40.59 26.60
C HIS A 856 15.09 41.10 25.53
N TYR A 857 15.53 41.28 24.26
CA TYR A 857 14.59 41.61 23.18
C TYR A 857 13.75 40.41 22.74
N ALA A 858 14.27 39.18 22.89
CA ALA A 858 13.55 37.95 22.59
C ALA A 858 12.58 37.58 23.73
N ALA A 859 13.06 37.53 24.98
CA ALA A 859 12.26 37.33 26.17
C ALA A 859 13.00 37.79 27.44
N ASP A 860 12.27 38.00 28.54
CA ASP A 860 12.82 38.56 29.77
C ASP A 860 12.78 37.54 30.91
N ILE A 861 13.96 37.01 31.26
CA ILE A 861 14.12 36.01 32.33
C ILE A 861 14.46 36.73 33.65
N ASP A 862 13.66 36.46 34.67
CA ASP A 862 13.92 36.84 36.06
C ASP A 862 14.55 35.67 36.84
N VAL A 863 15.33 35.96 37.89
CA VAL A 863 15.95 34.94 38.75
C VAL A 863 15.56 35.11 40.22
N GLN A 864 15.16 34.02 40.88
CA GLN A 864 14.80 33.96 42.31
C GLN A 864 15.55 32.86 43.04
N VAL A 865 15.81 33.06 44.34
CA VAL A 865 16.38 32.04 45.23
C VAL A 865 15.55 31.87 46.49
N PHE A 866 15.32 30.63 46.89
CA PHE A 866 14.61 30.23 48.11
C PHE A 866 15.51 29.37 49.01
N ASP A 867 15.37 29.51 50.33
CA ASP A 867 16.08 28.70 51.34
C ASP A 867 15.27 27.49 51.84
N THR A 868 14.04 27.35 51.34
CA THR A 868 13.08 26.29 51.67
C THR A 868 12.33 25.88 50.42
N TYR A 869 11.93 24.61 50.36
CA TYR A 869 11.19 24.08 49.22
C TYR A 869 9.86 24.86 49.07
N PRO A 870 9.60 25.48 47.91
CA PRO A 870 8.47 26.38 47.78
C PRO A 870 7.17 25.60 47.56
N GLU A 871 6.48 25.22 48.63
CA GLU A 871 5.10 24.72 48.52
C GLU A 871 4.17 25.87 48.06
N LEU A 872 3.69 25.78 46.81
CA LEU A 872 2.57 26.52 46.21
C LEU A 872 2.26 27.88 46.88
N GLY A 873 3.09 28.89 46.57
CA GLY A 873 2.74 30.31 46.73
C GLY A 873 2.87 30.92 48.13
N THR A 874 3.55 30.28 49.08
CA THR A 874 3.68 30.79 50.47
C THR A 874 5.09 31.23 50.88
N THR A 875 6.12 30.98 50.07
CA THR A 875 7.51 31.30 50.37
C THR A 875 7.96 32.57 49.63
N THR A 876 8.41 33.58 50.37
CA THR A 876 9.09 34.75 49.79
C THR A 876 10.52 34.39 49.41
N PRO A 877 11.01 34.79 48.23
CA PRO A 877 12.41 34.56 47.86
C PRO A 877 13.35 35.30 48.83
N ILE A 878 14.49 34.68 49.13
CA ILE A 878 15.55 35.27 49.97
C ILE A 878 16.47 36.19 49.15
N ALA A 879 16.50 36.00 47.83
CA ALA A 879 17.15 36.87 46.85
C ALA A 879 16.37 36.81 45.53
N ASP A 880 16.35 37.92 44.80
CA ASP A 880 15.53 38.11 43.61
C ASP A 880 16.22 39.18 42.72
N SER A 881 16.30 38.92 41.43
CA SER A 881 16.80 39.82 40.40
C SER A 881 15.81 39.85 39.22
N ARG A 882 15.47 41.06 38.77
CA ARG A 882 14.47 41.36 37.72
C ARG A 882 14.86 42.58 36.90
N THR A 883 16.09 42.60 36.43
CA THR A 883 16.55 43.68 35.57
C THR A 883 15.83 43.62 34.21
N LYS A 884 16.09 44.59 33.34
CA LYS A 884 15.52 44.66 31.98
C LYS A 884 16.64 44.73 30.95
N ASN A 885 17.74 44.05 31.25
CA ASN A 885 18.90 43.95 30.40
C ASN A 885 19.20 42.46 30.17
N ASN A 886 20.23 42.16 29.40
CA ASN A 886 20.59 40.79 29.01
C ASN A 886 21.23 39.97 30.16
N PHE A 887 21.13 40.43 31.42
CA PHE A 887 21.89 39.89 32.54
C PHE A 887 21.18 40.01 33.89
N GLU A 888 20.85 38.87 34.49
CA GLU A 888 20.42 38.79 35.88
C GLU A 888 21.57 38.33 36.78
N GLU A 889 21.81 39.02 37.90
CA GLU A 889 22.82 38.64 38.88
C GLU A 889 22.30 38.81 40.31
N LEU A 890 22.50 37.79 41.13
CA LEU A 890 22.26 37.83 42.57
C LEU A 890 23.38 37.14 43.34
N THR A 891 23.63 37.60 44.57
CA THR A 891 24.65 37.01 45.45
C THR A 891 24.07 36.78 46.85
N LEU A 892 24.29 35.59 47.41
CA LEU A 892 23.87 35.22 48.77
C LEU A 892 25.02 34.62 49.59
N ASN A 893 24.89 34.68 50.92
CA ASN A 893 25.79 33.96 51.82
C ASN A 893 25.19 32.60 52.15
N ALA A 894 25.71 31.54 51.52
CA ALA A 894 25.24 30.18 51.70
C ALA A 894 25.77 29.55 53.00
N VAL A 895 24.95 28.69 53.62
CA VAL A 895 25.29 27.94 54.83
C VAL A 895 25.61 26.49 54.48
N ALA A 896 26.76 25.98 54.95
CA ALA A 896 27.18 24.60 54.71
C ALA A 896 26.08 23.58 55.07
N GLY A 897 25.83 22.63 54.16
CA GLY A 897 24.82 21.58 54.28
C GLY A 897 23.38 22.04 54.04
N THR A 898 23.19 23.24 53.45
CA THR A 898 21.85 23.76 53.08
C THR A 898 21.66 23.68 51.57
N THR A 899 20.45 23.30 51.16
CA THR A 899 19.99 23.30 49.78
C THR A 899 19.17 24.56 49.52
N TYR A 900 19.51 25.29 48.48
CA TYR A 900 18.80 26.47 47.99
C TYR A 900 18.09 26.13 46.69
N TYR A 901 16.90 26.69 46.47
CA TYR A 901 16.15 26.50 45.23
C TYR A 901 16.27 27.74 44.37
N VAL A 902 16.84 27.61 43.18
CA VAL A 902 16.97 28.67 42.18
C VAL A 902 15.85 28.51 41.17
N ARG A 903 15.15 29.59 40.85
CA ARG A 903 14.09 29.63 39.85
C ARG A 903 14.43 30.67 38.80
N LEU A 904 14.48 30.27 37.54
CA LEU A 904 14.46 31.18 36.40
C LEU A 904 13.04 31.20 35.83
N TYR A 905 12.48 32.35 35.50
CA TYR A 905 11.12 32.42 34.98
C TYR A 905 10.87 33.64 34.11
N LEU A 906 9.91 33.57 33.19
CA LEU A 906 9.57 34.68 32.29
C LEU A 906 8.62 35.71 32.93
N ASP A 907 8.89 37.02 32.77
CA ASP A 907 7.97 38.10 33.16
C ASP A 907 6.81 38.20 32.13
N PHE A 908 5.63 37.66 32.52
CA PHE A 908 4.32 37.68 31.85
C PHE A 908 4.24 38.31 30.42
N ARG A 909 3.96 37.47 29.41
CA ARG A 909 3.59 37.77 27.99
C ARG A 909 4.74 38.07 27.00
N SER A 910 5.81 37.28 27.01
CA SER A 910 6.60 37.03 25.79
C SER A 910 6.33 35.63 25.25
N PRO A 911 6.35 35.41 23.92
CA PRO A 911 6.04 34.11 23.35
C PRO A 911 7.17 33.10 23.66
N GLY A 912 6.79 32.07 24.41
CA GLY A 912 7.29 30.70 24.26
C GLY A 912 8.66 30.41 24.83
N ASP A 913 9.72 30.69 24.08
CA ASP A 913 10.93 29.88 24.15
C ASP A 913 12.19 30.75 24.02
N ILE A 914 13.13 30.65 24.96
CA ILE A 914 14.37 31.44 24.94
C ILE A 914 15.59 30.62 25.38
N THR A 915 16.72 30.84 24.70
CA THR A 915 18.01 30.31 25.12
C THR A 915 18.66 31.25 26.15
N TYR A 916 19.21 30.68 27.22
CA TYR A 916 19.90 31.42 28.26
C TYR A 916 21.19 30.73 28.71
N GLY A 917 22.12 31.49 29.29
CA GLY A 917 23.26 30.94 30.02
C GLY A 917 23.02 31.02 31.53
N LEU A 918 23.46 30.03 32.30
CA LEU A 918 23.35 29.97 33.76
C LEU A 918 24.72 29.75 34.40
N TRP A 919 25.06 30.60 35.36
CA TRP A 919 26.26 30.49 36.19
C TRP A 919 25.91 30.42 37.67
N ILE A 920 26.35 29.37 38.36
CA ILE A 920 26.21 29.23 39.82
C ILE A 920 27.59 28.95 40.42
N VAL A 921 28.14 29.94 41.11
CA VAL A 921 29.57 29.97 41.48
C VAL A 921 29.79 30.35 42.95
N ASP A 922 30.79 29.75 43.59
CA ASP A 922 31.04 29.81 45.03
C ASP A 922 31.88 31.02 45.51
N ARG A 923 31.98 32.06 44.67
CA ARG A 923 32.74 33.29 44.94
C ARG A 923 31.92 34.55 44.61
N PRO A 924 32.10 35.67 45.34
CA PRO A 924 31.42 36.93 45.03
C PRO A 924 31.93 37.50 43.69
N GLY A 925 31.00 37.93 42.82
CA GLY A 925 31.34 38.42 41.47
C GLY A 925 31.97 37.32 40.62
N GLY A 926 31.53 36.08 40.82
CA GLY A 926 32.06 34.91 40.15
C GLY A 926 31.57 34.73 38.72
N CYS A 927 30.59 35.52 38.30
CA CYS A 927 29.99 35.43 36.98
C CYS A 927 30.96 35.96 35.91
N PRO A 928 31.04 35.32 34.73
CA PRO A 928 31.98 35.73 33.71
C PRO A 928 31.62 37.10 33.14
N ASP A 929 32.67 37.87 32.84
CA ASP A 929 32.57 39.07 32.01
C ASP A 929 32.08 38.66 30.63
N MET A 930 31.26 39.49 29.97
CA MET A 930 30.69 39.13 28.66
C MET A 930 31.79 38.94 27.61
N CYS A 931 32.94 39.55 27.85
CA CYS A 931 34.12 39.47 27.01
C CYS A 931 35.03 38.26 27.31
N ALA A 932 34.52 37.27 28.04
CA ALA A 932 35.24 36.09 28.48
C ALA A 932 34.30 34.92 28.85
N ASP A 933 33.08 34.90 28.32
CA ASP A 933 32.08 33.86 28.59
C ASP A 933 32.00 32.78 27.49
N HIS A 934 32.90 32.85 26.50
CA HIS A 934 33.09 31.90 25.41
C HIS A 934 31.89 31.78 24.45
N VAL A 935 30.99 32.76 24.46
CA VAL A 935 29.81 32.81 23.59
C VAL A 935 29.75 34.19 22.93
N VAL A 936 29.52 34.24 21.61
CA VAL A 936 29.30 35.54 20.93
C VAL A 936 28.00 36.16 21.45
N ASN A 937 28.10 37.21 22.27
CA ASN A 937 26.91 37.88 22.79
C ASN A 937 27.14 39.39 23.02
N GLY A 938 26.08 40.12 23.38
CA GLY A 938 26.17 41.57 23.60
C GLY A 938 26.58 42.33 22.34
N ASP A 939 27.67 43.11 22.44
CA ASP A 939 28.23 43.87 21.32
C ASP A 939 29.39 43.13 20.61
N GLU A 940 29.69 41.88 20.99
CA GLU A 940 30.80 41.12 20.41
C GLU A 940 30.60 40.81 18.93
N THR A 941 31.70 40.88 18.17
CA THR A 941 31.69 40.51 16.75
C THR A 941 32.32 39.14 16.48
N ASP A 942 33.00 38.56 17.47
CA ASP A 942 33.44 37.17 17.52
C ASP A 942 33.58 36.73 19.00
N VAL A 943 33.77 35.44 19.28
CA VAL A 943 33.72 34.89 20.64
C VAL A 943 34.73 35.59 21.54
N ASP A 944 34.25 36.24 22.61
CA ASP A 944 35.04 36.96 23.61
C ASP A 944 35.80 38.20 23.07
N CYS A 945 35.39 38.75 21.92
CA CYS A 945 36.02 39.91 21.33
C CYS A 945 35.14 40.75 20.38
N GLY A 946 35.58 41.98 20.11
CA GLY A 946 34.90 42.91 19.19
C GLY A 946 33.90 43.82 19.90
N GLY A 947 33.26 44.72 19.16
CA GLY A 947 32.29 45.66 19.73
C GLY A 947 32.90 46.81 20.52
N ALA A 948 32.02 47.56 21.18
CA ALA A 948 32.38 48.76 21.93
C ALA A 948 32.92 48.45 23.34
N GLU A 949 32.48 47.34 23.93
CA GLU A 949 32.74 47.01 25.34
C GLU A 949 33.83 45.93 25.52
N CYS A 950 34.05 45.06 24.52
CA CYS A 950 35.03 43.97 24.59
C CYS A 950 36.38 44.28 23.95
N ALA A 951 37.35 43.40 24.23
CA ALA A 951 38.68 43.55 23.66
C ALA A 951 38.62 43.37 22.14
N LYS A 952 39.42 44.14 21.40
CA LYS A 952 39.44 44.04 19.93
C LYS A 952 39.86 42.63 19.46
N CYS A 953 39.14 42.07 18.50
CA CYS A 953 39.40 40.78 17.89
C CYS A 953 40.76 40.69 17.18
N ALA A 954 41.40 39.53 17.28
CA ALA A 954 42.68 39.26 16.62
C ALA A 954 42.48 39.05 15.10
N ILE A 955 43.59 39.03 14.35
CA ILE A 955 43.55 38.69 12.92
C ILE A 955 42.98 37.28 12.73
N GLY A 956 42.04 37.12 11.80
CA GLY A 956 41.35 35.87 11.48
C GLY A 956 39.99 35.69 12.14
N TYR A 957 39.62 36.56 13.08
CA TYR A 957 38.34 36.55 13.79
C TYR A 957 37.33 37.47 13.10
N ALA A 958 36.04 37.21 13.30
CA ALA A 958 34.92 37.94 12.73
C ALA A 958 34.85 39.40 13.23
N CYS A 959 34.34 40.27 12.37
CA CYS A 959 34.18 41.69 12.63
C CYS A 959 33.09 42.30 11.76
N ASP A 960 32.47 43.38 12.25
CA ASP A 960 31.51 44.17 11.50
C ASP A 960 32.11 45.51 11.04
N GLU A 961 32.97 46.10 11.86
CA GLU A 961 33.67 47.32 11.54
C GLU A 961 35.17 47.29 11.91
N ALA A 962 35.91 48.24 11.36
CA ALA A 962 37.33 48.37 11.66
C ALA A 962 37.59 48.61 13.16
N SER A 963 36.63 49.10 13.94
CA SER A 963 36.77 49.27 15.39
C SER A 963 37.03 47.94 16.10
N ASP A 964 36.40 46.87 15.63
CA ASP A 964 36.36 45.58 16.30
C ASP A 964 37.70 44.87 16.21
N CYS A 965 38.49 45.15 15.18
CA CYS A 965 39.76 44.50 14.94
C CYS A 965 40.93 45.19 15.65
N ALA A 966 41.83 44.39 16.23
CA ALA A 966 43.10 44.87 16.75
C ALA A 966 43.98 45.48 15.65
N SER A 967 43.82 45.01 14.40
CA SER A 967 44.48 45.57 13.20
C SER A 967 43.85 46.86 12.68
N ASN A 968 42.64 47.20 13.16
CA ASN A 968 41.73 48.19 12.60
C ASN A 968 41.40 47.99 11.11
N ASN A 969 41.37 46.74 10.64
CA ASN A 969 41.03 46.40 9.27
C ASN A 969 40.08 45.21 9.24
N CYS A 970 38.80 45.49 9.07
CA CYS A 970 37.77 44.50 8.83
C CYS A 970 37.51 44.40 7.33
N SER A 971 37.80 43.25 6.72
CA SER A 971 37.62 43.05 5.28
C SER A 971 37.02 41.67 5.00
N GLY A 972 35.83 41.67 4.40
CA GLY A 972 35.07 40.45 4.15
C GLY A 972 34.50 39.82 5.42
N GLY A 973 34.19 40.62 6.45
CA GLY A 973 33.68 40.16 7.74
C GLY A 973 34.74 39.55 8.66
N ILE A 974 36.03 39.67 8.33
CA ILE A 974 37.15 39.09 9.07
C ILE A 974 38.26 40.13 9.30
N CYS A 975 38.85 40.14 10.49
CA CYS A 975 39.99 40.96 10.86
C CYS A 975 41.25 40.53 10.13
N GLN A 976 41.90 41.45 9.40
CA GLN A 976 43.09 41.19 8.56
C GLN A 976 44.34 41.95 8.99
#